data_AF-A0A351FCA8-F1
#
_entry.id   AF-A0A351FCA8-F1
#
_cell.length_a   1.000
_cell.length_b   1.000
_cell.length_c   1.000
_cell.angle_alpha   90.00
_cell.angle_beta   90.00
_cell.angle_gamma   90.00
#
_symmetry.space_group_name_H-M   'P 1'
#
loop_
_entity.id
_entity.type
_entity.pdbx_description
1 polymer ?
#
loop_
_entity_poly.entity_id
_entity_poly.type
_entity_poly.pdbx_seq_one_letter_code
_entity_poly.pdbx_strand_id
1 'polypeptide(L)'
;WNDGETGEHFAHVIKGPKNFNVEKGVCVKLGDSHLLSTCFDPQTLSYRAVWSEGWLTFDPFRWGSSRGATIEGKPWFLASNATMPKDSEYLGLHRFGKRVVFEYRIAQTRVQDEPWSSQNSFFRRIDFLDEAKKISLPCRVVDGAFKVKFEERKGIKNVRWTEGEIVAEGVEKNARLIVRIAKEPVDKDASAAITHLQSARKIQKRWKEVLQVPGKPGEPKNGSSYVVDTLTVPYENPYKTVMQLTSMAFLPNGDALVASLPGDIWLVKGISDNLEKVTWQRYATGFNQPVGIHIDEEGIFVLDRCQISILHDSNGDEEVDYYEKYANDFGGFNRNHTLAFGLHRTGDGSFYFIQRTNLFRTGTNRTTDTIAYGVRNCIGVGGSKDYFWAAPQEGTWTPTSAIIEVNQGEHYGNSNEKENISPPLCYVPRGVDNSTGGMVEITSDQWGPFKGSHIGLSYGANAHYLILRDGSSKRPQGAVVPLEGEFLAGVMRGAFHPQDGQLYTVGLDGWGDYSSRDGCFHRVRYLGGKVRKPVGFKVHENGIRIDFAIQLDGEPLPNIRNFFAQQWNYQYGKRYGSPEFSVNNPDTLGHDPVPVRSVKLLNNKKSIFVEMPALKPVMQLYLRMKLRDAEGVEFSADLFSSPMYPHPPFASEGIAEAVTIGRDIGKLRTENTQPQKKPDWSGKITEGAREIVVKTISGLKYDQTLIKAKAGEAVILKLVNVDAMPHNLVIVKPGSTQKVGDASFKMLNDPKAGEKDYVPDLPDVLHFVPVIDPNQQHSLHFSTPENPGEYPFICTFPGHWMAMQGILKVE
;
A
#
# COMPACT_ATOMS: atom_id res chain seq x y z
N TRP A 1 -14.57 11.50 7.97
CA TRP A 1 -14.23 11.06 6.61
C TRP A 1 -15.44 11.07 5.68
N ASN A 2 -16.60 10.50 6.05
CA ASN A 2 -17.82 10.52 5.19
C ASN A 2 -18.31 11.94 4.85
N ASP A 3 -18.09 12.92 5.73
CA ASP A 3 -18.40 14.33 5.46
C ASP A 3 -17.44 15.02 4.46
N GLY A 4 -16.37 14.34 4.03
CA GLY A 4 -15.36 14.89 3.13
C GLY A 4 -15.92 15.16 1.73
N GLU A 5 -15.62 16.33 1.17
CA GLU A 5 -16.07 16.69 -0.17
C GLU A 5 -15.21 15.99 -1.24
N THR A 6 -15.78 15.05 -1.99
CA THR A 6 -15.06 14.30 -3.04
C THR A 6 -14.96 15.02 -4.40
N GLY A 7 -15.42 16.27 -4.50
CA GLY A 7 -15.59 16.99 -5.77
C GLY A 7 -16.84 16.59 -6.57
N GLU A 8 -16.87 16.94 -7.86
CA GLU A 8 -18.00 16.67 -8.78
C GLU A 8 -18.01 15.25 -9.34
N HIS A 9 -16.84 14.61 -9.37
CA HIS A 9 -16.69 13.22 -9.77
C HIS A 9 -15.82 12.46 -8.77
N PHE A 10 -16.03 11.16 -8.67
CA PHE A 10 -15.26 10.30 -7.78
C PHE A 10 -15.15 8.88 -8.35
N ALA A 11 -13.92 8.44 -8.60
CA ALA A 11 -13.62 7.08 -9.04
C ALA A 11 -13.54 6.14 -7.83
N HIS A 12 -14.20 4.99 -7.92
CA HIS A 12 -14.10 3.95 -6.91
C HIS A 12 -14.60 2.59 -7.41
N VAL A 13 -14.37 1.53 -6.62
CA VAL A 13 -15.24 0.34 -6.67
C VAL A 13 -16.59 0.72 -6.05
N ILE A 14 -17.64 0.77 -6.87
CA ILE A 14 -18.99 1.21 -6.49
C ILE A 14 -19.88 0.01 -6.21
N LYS A 15 -20.54 0.02 -5.05
CA LYS A 15 -21.46 -1.01 -4.59
C LYS A 15 -22.89 -0.46 -4.50
N GLY A 16 -23.87 -1.31 -4.71
CA GLY A 16 -25.29 -0.98 -4.55
C GLY A 16 -26.11 -2.17 -4.04
N PRO A 17 -27.43 -2.00 -3.88
CA PRO A 17 -28.31 -3.07 -3.44
C PRO A 17 -28.32 -4.23 -4.44
N LYS A 18 -28.80 -5.41 -3.98
CA LYS A 18 -28.94 -6.62 -4.81
C LYS A 18 -27.63 -7.06 -5.50
N ASN A 19 -26.50 -6.95 -4.80
CA ASN A 19 -25.17 -7.30 -5.31
C ASN A 19 -24.71 -6.50 -6.55
N PHE A 20 -25.26 -5.30 -6.76
CA PHE A 20 -24.76 -4.39 -7.79
C PHE A 20 -23.32 -3.96 -7.48
N ASN A 21 -22.44 -4.05 -8.47
CA ASN A 21 -21.03 -3.69 -8.36
C ASN A 21 -20.48 -3.15 -9.68
N VAL A 22 -19.69 -2.07 -9.61
CA VAL A 22 -18.93 -1.51 -10.74
C VAL A 22 -17.50 -1.30 -10.25
N GLU A 23 -16.55 -2.06 -10.80
CA GLU A 23 -15.19 -2.16 -10.23
C GLU A 23 -14.29 -0.97 -10.55
N LYS A 24 -14.61 -0.20 -11.59
CA LYS A 24 -13.89 1.02 -11.99
C LYS A 24 -14.85 2.19 -12.20
N GLY A 25 -15.90 2.26 -11.39
CA GLY A 25 -16.95 3.26 -11.57
C GLY A 25 -16.45 4.67 -11.31
N VAL A 26 -16.84 5.62 -12.17
CA VAL A 26 -16.67 7.05 -11.96
C VAL A 26 -18.04 7.65 -11.69
N CYS A 27 -18.30 7.98 -10.43
CA CYS A 27 -19.55 8.61 -10.03
C CYS A 27 -19.51 10.11 -10.31
N VAL A 28 -20.65 10.69 -10.68
CA VAL A 28 -20.80 12.12 -10.98
C VAL A 28 -22.04 12.68 -10.28
N LYS A 29 -21.88 13.82 -9.59
CA LYS A 29 -23.00 14.62 -9.06
C LYS A 29 -23.64 15.40 -10.21
N LEU A 30 -24.96 15.35 -10.34
CA LEU A 30 -25.66 15.88 -11.52
C LEU A 30 -26.51 17.10 -11.20
N GLY A 31 -26.52 18.05 -12.13
CA GLY A 31 -27.34 19.26 -12.04
C GLY A 31 -26.79 20.27 -11.05
N ASP A 32 -27.32 21.51 -11.05
CA ASP A 32 -26.82 22.54 -10.14
C ASP A 32 -27.09 22.26 -8.66
N SER A 33 -28.14 21.48 -8.38
CA SER A 33 -28.62 21.12 -7.05
C SER A 33 -28.08 19.80 -6.52
N HIS A 34 -27.33 19.03 -7.33
CA HIS A 34 -26.83 17.69 -6.98
C HIS A 34 -27.92 16.73 -6.46
N LEU A 35 -29.16 16.85 -6.95
CA LEU A 35 -30.29 16.00 -6.54
C LEU A 35 -30.18 14.58 -7.08
N LEU A 36 -29.52 14.41 -8.23
CA LEU A 36 -29.24 13.12 -8.85
C LEU A 36 -27.74 12.87 -8.93
N SER A 37 -27.41 11.59 -9.01
CA SER A 37 -26.06 11.10 -9.22
C SER A 37 -26.07 9.96 -10.22
N THR A 38 -24.94 9.77 -10.91
CA THR A 38 -24.76 8.63 -11.83
C THR A 38 -23.40 7.96 -11.63
N CYS A 39 -23.26 6.73 -12.11
CA CYS A 39 -22.00 5.99 -12.15
C CYS A 39 -21.71 5.58 -13.59
N PHE A 40 -20.68 6.18 -14.19
CA PHE A 40 -20.15 5.79 -15.49
C PHE A 40 -19.10 4.68 -15.31
N ASP A 41 -19.12 3.69 -16.18
CA ASP A 41 -18.17 2.58 -16.16
C ASP A 41 -17.24 2.64 -17.39
N PRO A 42 -15.98 3.06 -17.21
CA PRO A 42 -14.98 3.14 -18.27
C PRO A 42 -14.69 1.80 -18.96
N GLN A 43 -15.01 0.66 -18.33
CA GLN A 43 -14.80 -0.67 -18.93
C GLN A 43 -15.94 -1.06 -19.88
N THR A 44 -17.04 -0.33 -19.87
CA THR A 44 -18.22 -0.65 -20.68
C THR A 44 -18.80 0.55 -21.43
N LEU A 45 -18.20 1.73 -21.25
CA LEU A 45 -18.64 3.02 -21.82
C LEU A 45 -20.12 3.31 -21.54
N SER A 46 -20.59 2.94 -20.34
CA SER A 46 -22.00 2.98 -20.00
C SER A 46 -22.27 3.59 -18.64
N TYR A 47 -23.39 4.30 -18.53
CA TYR A 47 -23.94 4.72 -17.23
C TYR A 47 -24.65 3.52 -16.60
N ARG A 48 -24.05 2.97 -15.55
CA ARG A 48 -24.48 1.74 -14.88
C ARG A 48 -25.51 1.98 -13.79
N ALA A 49 -25.57 3.20 -13.26
CA ALA A 49 -26.53 3.58 -12.23
C ALA A 49 -26.93 5.04 -12.38
N VAL A 50 -28.18 5.34 -12.05
CA VAL A 50 -28.65 6.69 -11.71
C VAL A 50 -29.46 6.57 -10.43
N TRP A 51 -29.29 7.49 -9.49
CA TRP A 51 -30.03 7.50 -8.23
C TRP A 51 -30.27 8.92 -7.73
N SER A 52 -31.27 9.06 -6.85
CA SER A 52 -31.65 10.30 -6.18
C SER A 52 -31.45 10.18 -4.66
N GLU A 53 -31.54 11.30 -3.95
CA GLU A 53 -31.56 11.36 -2.47
C GLU A 53 -30.29 10.81 -1.79
N GLY A 54 -29.10 11.14 -2.31
CA GLY A 54 -27.84 10.74 -1.67
C GLY A 54 -26.63 10.80 -2.58
N TRP A 55 -25.46 10.53 -2.00
CA TRP A 55 -24.19 10.40 -2.72
C TRP A 55 -23.62 8.98 -2.52
N LEU A 56 -22.35 8.90 -2.13
CA LEU A 56 -21.64 7.69 -1.78
C LEU A 56 -21.35 7.72 -0.27
N THR A 57 -21.44 6.56 0.36
CA THR A 57 -21.04 6.36 1.74
C THR A 57 -19.92 5.32 1.83
N PHE A 58 -19.05 5.49 2.83
CA PHE A 58 -17.86 4.70 3.05
C PHE A 58 -17.90 4.00 4.40
N ASP A 59 -17.63 2.70 4.40
CA ASP A 59 -17.52 1.88 5.61
C ASP A 59 -16.43 2.41 6.55
N PRO A 60 -16.65 2.45 7.88
CA PRO A 60 -15.70 3.05 8.81
C PRO A 60 -14.34 2.34 8.90
N PHE A 61 -14.22 1.09 8.42
CA PHE A 61 -12.96 0.36 8.52
C PHE A 61 -11.85 1.08 7.74
N ARG A 62 -10.84 1.55 8.49
CA ARG A 62 -9.73 2.37 8.00
C ARG A 62 -10.23 3.61 7.25
N TRP A 63 -11.13 4.38 7.88
CA TRP A 63 -11.63 5.68 7.38
C TRP A 63 -12.22 5.62 5.96
N GLY A 64 -12.85 4.51 5.57
CA GLY A 64 -13.43 4.35 4.24
C GLY A 64 -12.48 3.84 3.16
N SER A 65 -11.18 3.72 3.45
CA SER A 65 -10.18 3.37 2.43
C SER A 65 -10.16 1.88 2.07
N SER A 66 -10.59 0.98 2.95
CA SER A 66 -10.33 -0.46 2.73
C SER A 66 -11.43 -1.20 1.97
N ARG A 67 -12.60 -0.58 1.78
CA ARG A 67 -13.78 -1.21 1.15
C ARG A 67 -14.29 -0.34 -0.01
N GLY A 68 -15.17 -0.91 -0.84
CA GLY A 68 -15.86 -0.17 -1.91
C GLY A 68 -16.78 0.92 -1.36
N ALA A 69 -17.00 1.98 -2.15
CA ALA A 69 -17.96 3.03 -1.86
C ALA A 69 -19.37 2.51 -2.16
N THR A 70 -20.34 2.80 -1.31
CA THR A 70 -21.71 2.31 -1.44
C THR A 70 -22.64 3.43 -1.86
N ILE A 71 -23.49 3.17 -2.87
CA ILE A 71 -24.55 4.10 -3.28
C ILE A 71 -25.50 4.31 -2.11
N GLU A 72 -25.66 5.57 -1.71
CA GLU A 72 -26.70 6.03 -0.79
C GLU A 72 -27.88 6.60 -1.59
N GLY A 73 -29.10 6.43 -1.08
CA GLY A 73 -30.31 6.97 -1.70
C GLY A 73 -31.09 5.94 -2.52
N LYS A 74 -31.96 6.43 -3.42
CA LYS A 74 -32.93 5.62 -4.17
C LYS A 74 -32.49 5.46 -5.63
N PRO A 75 -32.07 4.26 -6.05
CA PRO A 75 -31.74 4.00 -7.44
C PRO A 75 -32.96 4.18 -8.35
N TRP A 76 -32.78 4.92 -9.42
CA TRP A 76 -33.71 4.99 -10.54
C TRP A 76 -33.56 3.74 -11.40
N PHE A 77 -32.33 3.38 -11.71
CA PHE A 77 -32.00 2.13 -12.38
C PHE A 77 -30.59 1.68 -12.01
N LEU A 78 -30.38 0.35 -12.03
CA LEU A 78 -29.09 -0.30 -11.82
C LEU A 78 -28.90 -1.33 -12.92
N ALA A 79 -28.01 -1.06 -13.87
CA ALA A 79 -27.68 -1.99 -14.95
C ALA A 79 -26.58 -2.93 -14.46
N SER A 80 -26.92 -4.09 -13.90
CA SER A 80 -25.93 -5.03 -13.33
C SER A 80 -24.97 -5.64 -14.35
N ASN A 81 -25.34 -5.66 -15.64
CA ASN A 81 -24.51 -6.21 -16.71
C ASN A 81 -24.30 -5.18 -17.82
N ALA A 82 -23.04 -4.95 -18.19
CA ALA A 82 -22.63 -4.12 -19.32
C ALA A 82 -21.42 -4.73 -20.01
N THR A 83 -21.26 -4.45 -21.29
CA THR A 83 -20.17 -4.95 -22.12
C THR A 83 -19.59 -3.79 -22.91
N MET A 84 -18.27 -3.70 -22.99
CA MET A 84 -17.59 -2.75 -23.87
C MET A 84 -18.12 -2.91 -25.30
N PRO A 85 -18.52 -1.83 -25.98
CA PRO A 85 -18.77 -1.90 -27.41
C PRO A 85 -17.51 -2.36 -28.16
N LYS A 86 -17.70 -3.03 -29.30
CA LYS A 86 -16.57 -3.54 -30.09
C LYS A 86 -15.69 -2.38 -30.58
N ASP A 87 -14.39 -2.62 -30.71
CA ASP A 87 -13.40 -1.68 -31.27
C ASP A 87 -13.44 -0.32 -30.56
N SER A 88 -13.61 -0.34 -29.24
CA SER A 88 -13.83 0.86 -28.43
C SER A 88 -12.78 1.04 -27.34
N GLU A 89 -12.62 2.28 -26.90
CA GLU A 89 -11.60 2.67 -25.94
C GLU A 89 -12.07 3.88 -25.12
N TYR A 90 -11.88 3.83 -23.80
CA TYR A 90 -12.04 5.01 -22.94
C TYR A 90 -10.80 5.92 -23.04
N LEU A 91 -10.98 7.23 -23.18
CA LEU A 91 -9.87 8.18 -23.38
C LEU A 91 -9.62 9.11 -22.19
N GLY A 92 -10.58 9.26 -21.27
CA GLY A 92 -10.44 10.10 -20.09
C GLY A 92 -11.70 10.87 -19.75
N LEU A 93 -11.58 11.86 -18.89
CA LEU A 93 -12.67 12.79 -18.58
C LEU A 93 -12.17 14.24 -18.56
N HIS A 94 -13.05 15.14 -19.01
CA HIS A 94 -12.86 16.58 -18.96
C HIS A 94 -13.77 17.21 -17.91
N ARG A 95 -13.37 18.36 -17.39
CA ARG A 95 -14.19 19.20 -16.54
C ARG A 95 -14.34 20.61 -17.09
N PHE A 96 -15.56 21.11 -17.01
CA PHE A 96 -15.93 22.48 -17.40
C PHE A 96 -16.77 23.09 -16.30
N GLY A 97 -16.11 23.68 -15.28
CA GLY A 97 -16.77 24.12 -14.06
C GLY A 97 -17.35 22.91 -13.30
N LYS A 98 -18.68 22.82 -13.18
CA LYS A 98 -19.35 21.64 -12.59
C LYS A 98 -19.58 20.49 -13.57
N ARG A 99 -19.45 20.73 -14.87
CA ARG A 99 -19.79 19.76 -15.91
C ARG A 99 -18.66 18.74 -16.03
N VAL A 100 -18.98 17.46 -15.96
CA VAL A 100 -18.05 16.35 -16.19
C VAL A 100 -18.38 15.74 -17.55
N VAL A 101 -17.37 15.48 -18.37
CA VAL A 101 -17.56 14.98 -19.73
C VAL A 101 -16.63 13.80 -19.94
N PHE A 102 -17.18 12.62 -20.18
CA PHE A 102 -16.40 11.43 -20.50
C PHE A 102 -16.03 11.46 -21.98
N GLU A 103 -14.77 11.19 -22.29
CA GLU A 103 -14.31 11.04 -23.67
C GLU A 103 -13.96 9.58 -23.92
N TYR A 104 -14.46 9.06 -25.04
CA TYR A 104 -14.18 7.71 -25.49
C TYR A 104 -14.26 7.63 -27.02
N ARG A 105 -13.76 6.53 -27.57
CA ARG A 105 -13.77 6.23 -29.00
C ARG A 105 -14.51 4.93 -29.25
N ILE A 106 -15.35 4.91 -30.28
CA ILE A 106 -16.00 3.71 -30.81
C ILE A 106 -15.63 3.63 -32.30
N ALA A 107 -14.94 2.55 -32.68
CA ALA A 107 -14.22 2.44 -33.95
C ALA A 107 -13.31 3.67 -34.16
N GLN A 108 -13.54 4.47 -35.19
CA GLN A 108 -12.77 5.70 -35.47
C GLN A 108 -13.40 6.98 -34.89
N THR A 109 -14.59 6.90 -34.29
CA THR A 109 -15.35 8.10 -33.89
C THR A 109 -15.10 8.44 -32.44
N ARG A 110 -14.54 9.62 -32.16
CA ARG A 110 -14.48 10.12 -30.78
C ARG A 110 -15.80 10.76 -30.37
N VAL A 111 -16.16 10.53 -29.11
CA VAL A 111 -17.42 10.94 -28.50
C VAL A 111 -17.12 11.60 -27.16
N GLN A 112 -17.75 12.75 -26.94
CA GLN A 112 -17.82 13.41 -25.65
C GLN A 112 -19.22 13.28 -25.07
N ASP A 113 -19.33 12.59 -23.94
CA ASP A 113 -20.59 12.23 -23.29
C ASP A 113 -20.69 12.89 -21.92
N GLU A 114 -21.62 13.83 -21.81
CA GLU A 114 -21.84 14.65 -20.63
C GLU A 114 -23.16 14.26 -19.96
N PRO A 115 -23.12 13.68 -18.75
CA PRO A 115 -24.31 13.45 -17.97
C PRO A 115 -24.76 14.75 -17.28
N TRP A 116 -26.07 14.98 -17.22
CA TRP A 116 -26.65 16.07 -16.46
C TRP A 116 -28.01 15.67 -15.90
N SER A 117 -28.61 16.53 -15.10
CA SER A 117 -29.95 16.28 -14.56
C SER A 117 -30.77 17.55 -14.37
N SER A 118 -32.08 17.32 -14.29
CA SER A 118 -33.06 18.15 -13.59
C SER A 118 -33.59 17.37 -12.38
N GLN A 119 -34.63 17.86 -11.70
CA GLN A 119 -35.25 17.15 -10.58
C GLN A 119 -35.76 15.75 -10.96
N ASN A 120 -36.38 15.61 -12.14
CA ASN A 120 -37.08 14.40 -12.55
C ASN A 120 -36.57 13.80 -13.86
N SER A 121 -35.40 14.22 -14.33
CA SER A 121 -34.84 13.68 -15.58
C SER A 121 -33.32 13.60 -15.56
N PHE A 122 -32.83 12.50 -16.14
CA PHE A 122 -31.43 12.29 -16.44
C PHE A 122 -31.19 12.63 -17.91
N PHE A 123 -30.15 13.41 -18.17
CA PHE A 123 -29.80 13.83 -19.52
C PHE A 123 -28.40 13.37 -19.90
N ARG A 124 -28.21 13.19 -21.20
CA ARG A 124 -26.89 13.04 -21.82
C ARG A 124 -26.78 14.03 -22.96
N ARG A 125 -25.74 14.85 -22.95
CA ARG A 125 -25.29 15.56 -24.16
C ARG A 125 -24.14 14.76 -24.76
N ILE A 126 -24.33 14.32 -25.99
CA ILE A 126 -23.39 13.52 -26.76
C ILE A 126 -22.92 14.36 -27.94
N ASP A 127 -21.66 14.76 -27.94
CA ASP A 127 -21.01 15.42 -29.06
C ASP A 127 -20.12 14.39 -29.80
N PHE A 128 -20.35 14.23 -31.11
CA PHE A 128 -19.55 13.37 -31.98
C PHE A 128 -18.46 14.22 -32.65
N LEU A 129 -17.19 14.00 -32.29
CA LEU A 129 -16.09 14.83 -32.76
C LEU A 129 -15.64 14.48 -34.19
N ASP A 130 -15.99 13.29 -34.65
CA ASP A 130 -15.66 12.74 -35.96
C ASP A 130 -16.93 12.24 -36.66
N GLU A 131 -16.89 12.07 -37.99
CA GLU A 131 -18.04 11.58 -38.76
C GLU A 131 -18.20 10.05 -38.67
N ALA A 132 -19.44 9.57 -38.76
CA ALA A 132 -19.75 8.15 -38.73
C ALA A 132 -20.96 7.80 -39.61
N LYS A 133 -20.83 6.75 -40.45
CA LYS A 133 -21.98 6.19 -41.17
C LYS A 133 -23.03 5.63 -40.21
N LYS A 134 -22.57 4.94 -39.16
CA LYS A 134 -23.39 4.38 -38.09
C LYS A 134 -22.54 4.24 -36.84
N ILE A 135 -23.11 4.57 -35.69
CA ILE A 135 -22.51 4.38 -34.37
C ILE A 135 -23.60 3.94 -33.38
N SER A 136 -23.25 3.02 -32.49
CA SER A 136 -24.12 2.56 -31.39
C SER A 136 -23.45 2.91 -30.06
N LEU A 137 -24.21 3.55 -29.17
CA LEU A 137 -23.75 3.94 -27.83
C LEU A 137 -24.60 3.27 -26.75
N PRO A 138 -23.99 2.74 -25.67
CA PRO A 138 -24.73 2.15 -24.57
C PRO A 138 -25.70 3.14 -23.93
N CYS A 139 -26.95 2.71 -23.72
CA CYS A 139 -28.02 3.47 -23.06
C CYS A 139 -29.01 2.50 -22.40
N ARG A 140 -28.51 1.73 -21.43
CA ARG A 140 -29.22 0.62 -20.79
C ARG A 140 -30.16 1.11 -19.69
N VAL A 141 -31.36 1.52 -20.08
CA VAL A 141 -32.46 1.85 -19.17
C VAL A 141 -33.22 0.55 -18.84
N VAL A 142 -33.07 0.05 -17.61
CA VAL A 142 -33.62 -1.27 -17.21
C VAL A 142 -35.03 -1.22 -16.60
N ASP A 143 -35.47 -0.05 -16.11
CA ASP A 143 -36.84 0.14 -15.62
C ASP A 143 -37.71 0.68 -16.76
N GLY A 144 -38.69 -0.12 -17.21
CA GLY A 144 -39.58 0.20 -18.34
C GLY A 144 -40.49 1.40 -18.13
N ALA A 145 -40.58 1.92 -16.89
CA ALA A 145 -41.24 3.18 -16.59
C ALA A 145 -40.47 4.39 -17.14
N PHE A 146 -39.14 4.28 -17.29
CA PHE A 146 -38.35 5.34 -17.92
C PHE A 146 -38.42 5.26 -19.44
N LYS A 147 -38.58 6.43 -20.07
CA LYS A 147 -38.59 6.60 -21.52
C LYS A 147 -37.34 7.35 -21.97
N VAL A 148 -36.80 6.95 -23.13
CA VAL A 148 -35.70 7.64 -23.80
C VAL A 148 -36.28 8.56 -24.88
N LYS A 149 -36.00 9.86 -24.78
CA LYS A 149 -36.45 10.88 -25.72
C LYS A 149 -35.25 11.66 -26.26
N PHE A 150 -35.29 11.98 -27.55
CA PHE A 150 -34.28 12.81 -28.21
C PHE A 150 -34.78 14.25 -28.23
N GLU A 151 -34.19 15.11 -27.39
CA GLU A 151 -34.60 16.52 -27.25
C GLU A 151 -33.90 17.43 -28.27
N GLU A 152 -32.69 17.07 -28.69
CA GLU A 152 -31.97 17.76 -29.76
C GLU A 152 -31.26 16.76 -30.65
N ARG A 153 -31.25 17.05 -31.95
CA ARG A 153 -30.49 16.32 -32.97
C ARG A 153 -29.92 17.30 -33.99
N LYS A 154 -28.60 17.47 -34.02
CA LYS A 154 -27.88 18.36 -34.94
C LYS A 154 -26.81 17.56 -35.69
N GLY A 155 -26.81 17.61 -37.02
CA GLY A 155 -25.81 16.91 -37.85
C GLY A 155 -25.93 15.38 -37.85
N ILE A 156 -27.13 14.83 -37.64
CA ILE A 156 -27.38 13.38 -37.64
C ILE A 156 -28.55 13.10 -38.59
N LYS A 157 -28.51 12.04 -39.42
CA LYS A 157 -29.58 11.68 -40.39
C LYS A 157 -30.66 10.75 -39.84
N ASN A 158 -30.34 9.89 -38.89
CA ASN A 158 -31.32 9.08 -38.19
C ASN A 158 -30.84 8.75 -36.78
N VAL A 159 -31.74 8.70 -35.81
CA VAL A 159 -31.43 8.26 -34.45
C VAL A 159 -32.59 7.47 -33.88
N ARG A 160 -32.29 6.33 -33.26
CA ARG A 160 -33.28 5.50 -32.55
C ARG A 160 -32.67 4.91 -31.30
N TRP A 161 -33.52 4.63 -30.31
CA TRP A 161 -33.14 3.84 -29.15
C TRP A 161 -33.76 2.45 -29.31
N THR A 162 -32.94 1.41 -29.28
CA THR A 162 -33.37 0.02 -29.44
C THR A 162 -32.43 -0.88 -28.65
N GLU A 163 -32.98 -1.88 -27.97
CA GLU A 163 -32.20 -2.90 -27.24
C GLU A 163 -31.19 -2.33 -26.22
N GLY A 164 -31.51 -1.18 -25.62
CA GLY A 164 -30.62 -0.53 -24.65
C GLY A 164 -29.44 0.22 -25.27
N GLU A 165 -29.48 0.50 -26.57
CA GLU A 165 -28.44 1.23 -27.31
C GLU A 165 -29.06 2.42 -28.05
N ILE A 166 -28.33 3.53 -28.12
CA ILE A 166 -28.64 4.65 -29.02
C ILE A 166 -27.91 4.38 -30.33
N VAL A 167 -28.67 4.21 -31.41
CA VAL A 167 -28.12 3.99 -32.75
C VAL A 167 -28.31 5.26 -33.57
N ALA A 168 -27.19 5.90 -33.93
CA ALA A 168 -27.16 7.08 -34.79
C ALA A 168 -26.57 6.71 -36.17
N GLU A 169 -27.23 7.15 -37.25
CA GLU A 169 -26.83 6.90 -38.63
C GLU A 169 -26.67 8.24 -39.38
N GLY A 170 -25.67 8.31 -40.26
CA GLY A 170 -25.30 9.53 -40.98
C GLY A 170 -24.92 10.68 -40.03
N VAL A 171 -23.95 10.43 -39.15
CA VAL A 171 -23.39 11.39 -38.19
C VAL A 171 -22.32 12.23 -38.90
N GLU A 172 -22.52 13.54 -38.94
CA GLU A 172 -21.56 14.52 -39.45
C GLU A 172 -20.51 14.84 -38.38
N LYS A 173 -19.35 15.36 -38.81
CA LYS A 173 -18.33 15.86 -37.89
C LYS A 173 -18.88 16.99 -37.01
N ASN A 174 -18.62 16.94 -35.70
CA ASN A 174 -19.15 17.87 -34.69
C ASN A 174 -20.69 17.83 -34.53
N ALA A 175 -21.31 16.69 -34.87
CA ALA A 175 -22.73 16.47 -34.60
C ALA A 175 -23.02 16.43 -33.09
N ARG A 176 -24.27 16.74 -32.72
CA ARG A 176 -24.74 16.75 -31.32
C ARG A 176 -26.09 16.06 -31.17
N LEU A 177 -26.23 15.35 -30.06
CA LEU A 177 -27.47 14.74 -29.59
C LEU A 177 -27.70 15.10 -28.12
N ILE A 178 -28.91 15.55 -27.76
CA ILE A 178 -29.34 15.64 -26.37
C ILE A 178 -30.43 14.59 -26.13
N VAL A 179 -30.16 13.72 -25.17
CA VAL A 179 -31.03 12.59 -24.79
C VAL A 179 -31.57 12.84 -23.40
N ARG A 180 -32.87 12.64 -23.21
CA ARG A 180 -33.56 12.71 -21.92
C ARG A 180 -34.09 11.33 -21.54
N ILE A 181 -33.87 10.94 -20.30
CA ILE A 181 -34.33 9.70 -19.69
C ILE A 181 -35.15 10.06 -18.44
N ALA A 182 -36.46 9.79 -18.47
CA ALA A 182 -37.39 10.23 -17.44
C ALA A 182 -38.61 9.32 -17.29
N LYS A 183 -39.27 9.37 -16.13
CA LYS A 183 -40.66 8.90 -15.97
C LYS A 183 -41.59 10.03 -16.41
N GLU A 184 -42.51 9.77 -17.34
CA GLU A 184 -43.54 10.75 -17.77
C GLU A 184 -44.67 10.88 -16.72
N PRO A 185 -45.44 11.99 -16.68
CA PRO A 185 -45.36 13.18 -17.54
C PRO A 185 -45.02 14.47 -16.74
N VAL A 186 -44.18 15.32 -17.34
CA VAL A 186 -43.81 16.67 -16.87
C VAL A 186 -42.67 16.75 -15.84
N ASP A 187 -41.53 17.21 -16.34
CA ASP A 187 -40.42 17.77 -15.57
C ASP A 187 -40.36 19.27 -15.90
N LYS A 188 -40.76 20.11 -14.95
CA LYS A 188 -40.86 21.57 -15.16
C LYS A 188 -39.50 22.22 -15.42
N ASP A 189 -38.42 21.58 -14.96
CA ASP A 189 -37.05 22.11 -15.06
C ASP A 189 -36.30 21.54 -16.27
N ALA A 190 -36.95 20.70 -17.08
CA ALA A 190 -36.37 20.10 -18.28
C ALA A 190 -35.80 21.13 -19.25
N SER A 191 -36.53 22.23 -19.47
CA SER A 191 -36.15 23.28 -20.41
C SER A 191 -34.88 24.02 -19.95
N ALA A 192 -34.72 24.24 -18.65
CA ALA A 192 -33.51 24.83 -18.10
C ALA A 192 -32.30 23.90 -18.25
N ALA A 193 -32.46 22.60 -17.99
CA ALA A 193 -31.43 21.60 -18.19
C ALA A 193 -31.01 21.48 -19.68
N ILE A 194 -31.98 21.49 -20.61
CA ILE A 194 -31.69 21.49 -22.06
C ILE A 194 -30.93 22.75 -22.47
N THR A 195 -31.35 23.93 -22.00
CA THR A 195 -30.67 25.21 -22.28
C THR A 195 -29.23 25.20 -21.74
N HIS A 196 -29.02 24.67 -20.53
CA HIS A 196 -27.70 24.47 -19.96
C HIS A 196 -26.84 23.56 -20.85
N LEU A 197 -27.36 22.41 -21.25
CA LEU A 197 -26.66 21.45 -22.11
C LEU A 197 -26.36 22.02 -23.49
N GLN A 198 -27.20 22.90 -24.04
CA GLN A 198 -26.94 23.58 -25.31
C GLN A 198 -25.80 24.59 -25.23
N SER A 199 -25.58 25.17 -24.04
CA SER A 199 -24.55 26.19 -23.82
C SER A 199 -23.13 25.68 -24.05
N ALA A 200 -22.23 26.59 -24.39
CA ALA A 200 -20.81 26.28 -24.52
C ALA A 200 -20.25 25.76 -23.19
N ARG A 201 -19.43 24.70 -23.28
CA ARG A 201 -18.62 24.23 -22.16
C ARG A 201 -17.51 25.25 -21.90
N LYS A 202 -17.35 25.71 -20.65
CA LYS A 202 -16.34 26.70 -20.26
C LYS A 202 -15.48 26.12 -19.15
N ILE A 203 -14.15 26.14 -19.33
CA ILE A 203 -13.21 25.79 -18.27
C ILE A 203 -13.27 26.90 -17.22
N GLN A 204 -13.41 26.51 -15.96
CA GLN A 204 -13.60 27.42 -14.83
C GLN A 204 -13.05 26.79 -13.55
N LYS A 205 -12.12 27.49 -12.89
CA LYS A 205 -11.71 27.21 -11.51
C LYS A 205 -12.90 27.21 -10.55
N ARG A 206 -13.03 26.15 -9.77
CA ARG A 206 -14.04 26.02 -8.70
C ARG A 206 -13.47 26.39 -7.34
N TRP A 207 -12.27 25.91 -7.04
CA TRP A 207 -11.64 26.09 -5.73
C TRP A 207 -10.87 27.40 -5.71
N LYS A 208 -11.28 28.32 -4.85
CA LYS A 208 -10.65 29.65 -4.74
C LYS A 208 -9.89 29.82 -3.44
N GLU A 209 -10.05 28.87 -2.52
CA GLU A 209 -9.43 28.88 -1.21
C GLU A 209 -7.94 28.55 -1.33
N VAL A 210 -7.11 29.46 -0.85
CA VAL A 210 -5.67 29.23 -0.64
C VAL A 210 -5.42 29.27 0.86
N LEU A 211 -5.04 28.12 1.42
CA LEU A 211 -4.79 27.98 2.85
C LEU A 211 -3.35 28.41 3.13
N GLN A 212 -3.15 29.42 3.98
CA GLN A 212 -1.81 29.79 4.46
C GLN A 212 -1.48 28.92 5.68
N VAL A 213 -0.49 28.05 5.53
CA VAL A 213 -0.16 27.02 6.53
C VAL A 213 1.36 26.98 6.72
N PRO A 214 1.94 27.93 7.46
CA PRO A 214 3.38 28.00 7.66
C PRO A 214 3.96 26.71 8.26
N GLY A 215 5.13 26.32 7.80
CA GLY A 215 5.90 25.23 8.38
C GLY A 215 6.77 25.71 9.55
N LYS A 216 7.61 24.79 10.06
CA LYS A 216 8.56 25.06 11.13
C LYS A 216 9.89 24.36 10.85
N PRO A 217 11.01 25.09 10.76
CA PRO A 217 12.34 24.49 10.77
C PRO A 217 12.58 23.65 12.03
N GLY A 218 13.25 22.51 11.87
CA GLY A 218 13.66 21.66 12.98
C GLY A 218 14.91 22.19 13.67
N GLU A 219 15.08 21.79 14.94
CA GLU A 219 16.24 22.12 15.75
C GLU A 219 17.36 21.08 15.57
N PRO A 220 18.56 21.48 15.12
CA PRO A 220 19.69 20.57 14.98
C PRO A 220 20.09 19.92 16.31
N LYS A 221 20.20 18.59 16.34
CA LYS A 221 20.81 17.87 17.46
C LYS A 221 22.34 17.95 17.35
N ASN A 222 23.03 18.06 18.49
CA ASN A 222 24.50 18.10 18.52
C ASN A 222 25.11 16.89 17.80
N GLY A 223 26.04 17.13 16.87
CA GLY A 223 26.70 16.10 16.07
C GLY A 223 25.87 15.51 14.92
N SER A 224 24.60 15.92 14.74
CA SER A 224 23.78 15.46 13.62
C SER A 224 24.20 16.11 12.31
N SER A 225 24.17 15.34 11.21
CA SER A 225 24.33 15.89 9.85
C SER A 225 23.02 16.34 9.23
N TYR A 226 21.89 15.89 9.79
CA TYR A 226 20.55 16.11 9.25
C TYR A 226 19.59 16.63 10.32
N VAL A 227 18.58 17.36 9.87
CA VAL A 227 17.46 17.81 10.69
C VAL A 227 16.16 17.64 9.91
N VAL A 228 15.06 17.35 10.63
CA VAL A 228 13.74 17.23 10.03
C VAL A 228 12.97 18.53 10.28
N ASP A 229 12.66 19.26 9.22
CA ASP A 229 11.74 20.38 9.24
C ASP A 229 10.30 19.88 8.97
N THR A 230 9.30 20.60 9.47
CA THR A 230 7.88 20.23 9.32
C THR A 230 7.17 21.22 8.41
N LEU A 231 6.64 20.74 7.28
CA LEU A 231 5.65 21.49 6.50
C LEU A 231 4.28 21.17 7.10
N THR A 232 3.67 22.17 7.73
CA THR A 232 2.41 21.95 8.45
C THR A 232 1.31 21.52 7.48
N VAL A 233 0.65 20.41 7.80
CA VAL A 233 -0.46 19.85 7.03
C VAL A 233 -1.78 20.48 7.51
N PRO A 234 -2.68 20.94 6.61
CA PRO A 234 -3.98 21.50 7.01
C PRO A 234 -4.99 20.40 7.36
N TYR A 235 -4.81 19.77 8.53
CA TYR A 235 -5.73 18.74 9.03
C TYR A 235 -7.18 19.27 9.12
N GLU A 236 -7.32 20.51 9.57
CA GLU A 236 -8.57 21.26 9.47
C GLU A 236 -8.57 22.04 8.15
N ASN A 237 -9.39 21.62 7.20
CA ASN A 237 -9.53 22.25 5.89
C ASN A 237 -11.02 22.41 5.53
N PRO A 238 -11.38 23.40 4.67
CA PRO A 238 -12.78 23.72 4.35
C PRO A 238 -13.54 22.56 3.70
N TYR A 239 -12.82 21.55 3.21
CA TYR A 239 -13.39 20.44 2.49
C TYR A 239 -13.50 19.15 3.29
N LYS A 240 -13.06 19.19 4.56
CA LYS A 240 -13.06 18.05 5.49
C LYS A 240 -12.35 16.81 4.93
N THR A 241 -11.38 17.01 4.04
CA THR A 241 -10.54 15.92 3.51
C THR A 241 -9.65 15.40 4.63
N VAL A 242 -9.62 14.09 4.83
CA VAL A 242 -8.68 13.45 5.75
C VAL A 242 -7.29 13.50 5.12
N MET A 243 -6.35 14.20 5.76
CA MET A 243 -5.03 14.49 5.20
C MET A 243 -4.02 13.33 5.40
N GLN A 244 -4.43 12.12 5.03
CA GLN A 244 -3.56 10.94 4.92
C GLN A 244 -2.74 11.04 3.64
N LEU A 245 -1.48 11.51 3.73
CA LEU A 245 -0.69 11.85 2.56
C LEU A 245 0.02 10.61 1.98
N THR A 246 -0.28 10.27 0.72
CA THR A 246 0.10 9.00 0.09
C THR A 246 1.26 9.12 -0.89
N SER A 247 1.40 10.27 -1.55
CA SER A 247 2.40 10.47 -2.59
C SER A 247 2.66 11.95 -2.82
N MET A 248 3.83 12.26 -3.40
CA MET A 248 4.20 13.62 -3.78
C MET A 248 5.15 13.63 -4.97
N ALA A 249 5.19 14.76 -5.69
CA ALA A 249 6.23 15.08 -6.66
C ALA A 249 6.40 16.60 -6.76
N PHE A 250 7.55 17.06 -7.25
CA PHE A 250 7.81 18.48 -7.47
C PHE A 250 7.59 18.85 -8.94
N LEU A 251 6.93 19.98 -9.13
CA LEU A 251 6.92 20.70 -10.41
C LEU A 251 8.32 21.31 -10.65
N PRO A 252 8.70 21.61 -11.91
CA PRO A 252 10.02 22.19 -12.21
C PRO A 252 10.31 23.51 -11.47
N ASN A 253 9.27 24.26 -11.10
CA ASN A 253 9.37 25.52 -10.35
C ASN A 253 9.53 25.34 -8.83
N GLY A 254 9.61 24.10 -8.31
CA GLY A 254 9.77 23.81 -6.89
C GLY A 254 8.45 23.70 -6.10
N ASP A 255 7.30 24.01 -6.70
CA ASP A 255 6.01 23.74 -6.07
C ASP A 255 5.76 22.22 -6.00
N ALA A 256 5.08 21.74 -4.96
CA ALA A 256 4.80 20.32 -4.79
C ALA A 256 3.35 19.99 -5.14
N LEU A 257 3.13 18.84 -5.78
CA LEU A 257 1.84 18.17 -5.80
C LEU A 257 1.83 17.07 -4.76
N VAL A 258 0.82 17.04 -3.90
CA VAL A 258 0.70 16.11 -2.77
C VAL A 258 -0.66 15.42 -2.81
N ALA A 259 -0.67 14.10 -2.89
CA ALA A 259 -1.89 13.29 -2.89
C ALA A 259 -2.35 12.94 -1.47
N SER A 260 -3.67 12.89 -1.27
CA SER A 260 -4.30 12.31 -0.09
C SER A 260 -4.99 10.98 -0.43
N LEU A 261 -4.99 10.04 0.52
CA LEU A 261 -5.63 8.72 0.37
C LEU A 261 -7.11 8.80 -0.02
N PRO A 262 -7.92 9.77 0.48
CA PRO A 262 -9.30 9.91 0.03
C PRO A 262 -9.48 10.25 -1.44
N GLY A 263 -8.48 10.80 -2.15
CA GLY A 263 -8.58 11.06 -3.58
C GLY A 263 -8.38 12.52 -4.03
N ASP A 264 -7.80 13.37 -3.18
CA ASP A 264 -7.44 14.75 -3.52
C ASP A 264 -5.96 14.83 -3.91
N ILE A 265 -5.63 15.79 -4.79
CA ILE A 265 -4.26 16.26 -5.02
C ILE A 265 -4.23 17.74 -4.67
N TRP A 266 -3.24 18.13 -3.88
CA TRP A 266 -3.02 19.47 -3.39
C TRP A 266 -1.78 20.08 -4.02
N LEU A 267 -1.88 21.33 -4.44
CA LEU A 267 -0.74 22.16 -4.83
C LEU A 267 -0.20 22.88 -3.59
N VAL A 268 1.08 22.68 -3.30
CA VAL A 268 1.80 23.30 -2.18
C VAL A 268 2.86 24.23 -2.73
N LYS A 269 2.80 25.51 -2.34
CA LYS A 269 3.66 26.58 -2.87
C LYS A 269 4.39 27.31 -1.76
N GLY A 270 5.36 28.14 -2.13
CA GLY A 270 6.08 29.01 -1.17
C GLY A 270 7.07 28.26 -0.27
N ILE A 271 7.48 27.07 -0.71
CA ILE A 271 8.48 26.25 -0.02
C ILE A 271 9.82 26.97 -0.10
N SER A 272 10.37 27.32 1.06
CA SER A 272 11.61 28.10 1.21
C SER A 272 12.37 27.64 2.45
N ASP A 273 13.55 28.20 2.72
CA ASP A 273 14.38 27.78 3.85
C ASP A 273 13.68 27.91 5.21
N ASN A 274 12.88 28.96 5.43
CA ASN A 274 12.21 29.21 6.70
C ASN A 274 10.77 28.67 6.78
N LEU A 275 10.20 28.21 5.66
CA LEU A 275 8.84 27.65 5.54
C LEU A 275 7.69 28.60 5.94
N GLU A 276 7.94 29.91 6.07
CA GLU A 276 6.93 30.87 6.59
C GLU A 276 5.78 31.14 5.61
N LYS A 277 6.00 30.95 4.31
CA LYS A 277 5.06 31.31 3.24
C LYS A 277 4.36 30.12 2.60
N VAL A 278 4.40 28.96 3.25
CA VAL A 278 3.81 27.73 2.70
C VAL A 278 2.30 27.88 2.56
N THR A 279 1.78 27.58 1.37
CA THR A 279 0.35 27.59 1.08
C THR A 279 -0.12 26.27 0.49
N TRP A 280 -1.36 25.89 0.76
CA TRP A 280 -2.03 24.71 0.19
C TRP A 280 -3.30 25.12 -0.55
N GLN A 281 -3.53 24.55 -1.72
CA GLN A 281 -4.81 24.63 -2.43
C GLN A 281 -5.12 23.30 -3.12
N ARG A 282 -6.41 23.01 -3.37
CA ARG A 282 -6.77 21.85 -4.18
C ARG A 282 -6.37 22.07 -5.64
N TYR A 283 -5.78 21.04 -6.22
CA TYR A 283 -5.35 20.99 -7.62
C TYR A 283 -6.23 20.03 -8.43
N ALA A 284 -6.56 18.88 -7.85
CA ALA A 284 -7.45 17.89 -8.46
C ALA A 284 -8.19 17.07 -7.39
N THR A 285 -9.34 16.50 -7.74
CA THR A 285 -10.10 15.55 -6.91
C THR A 285 -10.58 14.39 -7.76
N GLY A 286 -11.10 13.35 -7.11
CA GLY A 286 -11.89 12.30 -7.76
C GLY A 286 -11.14 11.00 -7.99
N PHE A 287 -9.94 10.84 -7.44
CA PHE A 287 -9.12 9.64 -7.60
C PHE A 287 -9.54 8.51 -6.65
N ASN A 288 -9.36 7.27 -7.10
CA ASN A 288 -9.55 6.09 -6.26
C ASN A 288 -8.25 5.74 -5.53
N GLN A 289 -7.97 6.40 -4.41
CA GLN A 289 -6.79 6.14 -3.57
C GLN A 289 -5.48 6.31 -4.35
N PRO A 290 -5.12 7.55 -4.72
CA PRO A 290 -3.91 7.82 -5.48
C PRO A 290 -2.68 7.55 -4.61
N VAL A 291 -1.84 6.58 -4.98
CA VAL A 291 -0.60 6.23 -4.24
C VAL A 291 0.60 6.18 -5.19
N GLY A 292 0.64 7.13 -6.13
CA GLY A 292 1.79 7.40 -6.99
C GLY A 292 1.58 8.66 -7.79
N ILE A 293 2.48 9.63 -7.65
CA ILE A 293 2.61 10.78 -8.54
C ILE A 293 4.01 10.73 -9.16
N HIS A 294 4.09 10.94 -10.46
CA HIS A 294 5.34 11.13 -11.18
C HIS A 294 5.23 12.36 -12.08
N ILE A 295 6.29 13.16 -12.17
CA ILE A 295 6.33 14.35 -13.01
C ILE A 295 7.63 14.32 -13.80
N ASP A 296 7.50 14.43 -15.11
CA ASP A 296 8.58 14.53 -16.08
C ASP A 296 8.14 15.43 -17.26
N GLU A 297 8.94 15.48 -18.34
CA GLU A 297 8.64 16.26 -19.54
C GLU A 297 7.38 15.83 -20.30
N GLU A 298 6.87 14.60 -20.10
CA GLU A 298 5.64 14.12 -20.72
C GLU A 298 4.38 14.53 -19.94
N GLY A 299 4.52 14.91 -18.66
CA GLY A 299 3.45 15.53 -17.88
C GLY A 299 3.38 15.08 -16.42
N ILE A 300 2.19 15.26 -15.85
CA ILE A 300 1.86 14.89 -14.46
C ILE A 300 1.09 13.58 -14.48
N PHE A 301 1.74 12.50 -14.05
CA PHE A 301 1.16 11.16 -14.01
C PHE A 301 0.68 10.84 -12.60
N VAL A 302 -0.52 10.25 -12.50
CA VAL A 302 -1.10 9.80 -11.24
C VAL A 302 -1.56 8.36 -11.37
N LEU A 303 -1.01 7.50 -10.50
CA LEU A 303 -1.47 6.13 -10.30
C LEU A 303 -2.51 6.12 -9.18
N ASP A 304 -3.70 5.65 -9.52
CA ASP A 304 -4.73 5.26 -8.55
C ASP A 304 -4.98 3.75 -8.64
N ARG A 305 -5.93 3.25 -7.85
CA ARG A 305 -6.23 1.82 -7.76
C ARG A 305 -6.67 1.18 -9.09
N CYS A 306 -7.12 1.97 -10.07
CA CYS A 306 -7.78 1.50 -11.28
C CYS A 306 -7.10 1.92 -12.58
N GLN A 307 -6.25 2.96 -12.55
CA GLN A 307 -5.61 3.49 -13.77
C GLN A 307 -4.39 4.36 -13.47
N ILE A 308 -3.61 4.63 -14.52
CA ILE A 308 -2.66 5.74 -14.60
C ILE A 308 -3.33 6.84 -15.43
N SER A 309 -3.36 8.06 -14.90
CA SER A 309 -3.87 9.26 -15.58
C SER A 309 -2.75 10.26 -15.87
N ILE A 310 -2.84 10.98 -16.99
CA ILE A 310 -2.08 12.23 -17.20
C ILE A 310 -3.01 13.40 -16.89
N LEU A 311 -2.55 14.35 -16.09
CA LEU A 311 -3.32 15.53 -15.69
C LEU A 311 -2.93 16.75 -16.51
N HIS A 312 -3.94 17.45 -17.02
CA HIS A 312 -3.79 18.66 -17.81
C HIS A 312 -4.56 19.81 -17.15
N ASP A 313 -3.85 20.92 -16.94
CA ASP A 313 -4.41 22.24 -16.66
C ASP A 313 -4.21 23.07 -17.94
N SER A 314 -5.27 23.11 -18.76
CA SER A 314 -5.21 23.67 -20.11
C SER A 314 -5.30 25.20 -20.12
N ASN A 315 -5.76 25.82 -19.04
CA ASN A 315 -5.91 27.28 -18.94
C ASN A 315 -4.93 27.92 -17.93
N GLY A 316 -4.11 27.13 -17.25
CA GLY A 316 -3.10 27.58 -16.29
C GLY A 316 -3.70 28.19 -15.03
N ASP A 317 -4.93 27.81 -14.67
CA ASP A 317 -5.60 28.35 -13.49
C ASP A 317 -5.30 27.57 -12.20
N GLU A 318 -4.39 26.58 -12.26
CA GLU A 318 -3.96 25.71 -11.17
C GLU A 318 -5.08 24.76 -10.68
N GLU A 319 -6.03 24.40 -11.55
CA GLU A 319 -7.00 23.32 -11.38
C GLU A 319 -7.02 22.41 -12.63
N VAL A 320 -7.01 21.09 -12.43
CA VAL A 320 -7.01 20.13 -13.55
C VAL A 320 -8.38 20.12 -14.24
N ASP A 321 -8.35 20.29 -15.56
CA ASP A 321 -9.53 20.25 -16.42
C ASP A 321 -9.59 19.02 -17.32
N TYR A 322 -8.50 18.30 -17.55
CA TYR A 322 -8.51 17.05 -18.30
C TYR A 322 -7.67 15.96 -17.62
N TYR A 323 -8.33 14.83 -17.37
CA TYR A 323 -7.76 13.62 -16.81
C TYR A 323 -7.69 12.60 -17.95
N GLU A 324 -6.58 12.61 -18.68
CA GLU A 324 -6.33 11.68 -19.78
C GLU A 324 -6.07 10.28 -19.22
N LYS A 325 -6.65 9.25 -19.85
CA LYS A 325 -6.31 7.86 -19.55
C LYS A 325 -4.96 7.53 -20.21
N TYR A 326 -3.93 7.26 -19.39
CA TYR A 326 -2.68 6.67 -19.87
C TYR A 326 -2.84 5.16 -20.02
N ALA A 327 -3.13 4.46 -18.93
CA ALA A 327 -3.37 3.01 -18.91
C ALA A 327 -4.47 2.67 -17.89
N ASN A 328 -5.37 1.75 -18.24
CA ASN A 328 -6.47 1.31 -17.36
C ASN A 328 -6.81 -0.18 -17.53
N ASP A 329 -5.86 -0.97 -18.02
CA ASP A 329 -5.95 -2.41 -18.29
C ASP A 329 -5.64 -3.29 -17.07
N PHE A 330 -5.26 -2.68 -15.94
CA PHE A 330 -5.06 -3.34 -14.64
C PHE A 330 -6.15 -2.93 -13.63
N GLY A 331 -6.08 -3.44 -12.39
CA GLY A 331 -7.04 -3.12 -11.33
C GLY A 331 -8.41 -3.78 -11.51
N GLY A 332 -9.46 -3.15 -10.95
CA GLY A 332 -10.82 -3.68 -11.02
C GLY A 332 -11.08 -4.85 -10.06
N PHE A 333 -10.65 -4.72 -8.79
CA PHE A 333 -10.87 -5.78 -7.81
C PHE A 333 -11.92 -5.38 -6.76
N ASN A 334 -13.03 -6.11 -6.67
CA ASN A 334 -13.97 -6.01 -5.54
C ASN A 334 -13.46 -6.78 -4.30
N ARG A 335 -12.28 -6.40 -3.80
CA ARG A 335 -11.66 -7.02 -2.62
C ARG A 335 -10.85 -5.99 -1.84
N ASN A 336 -10.75 -6.19 -0.53
CA ASN A 336 -9.88 -5.40 0.36
C ASN A 336 -8.39 -5.63 -0.01
N HIS A 337 -7.51 -4.69 0.37
CA HIS A 337 -6.06 -4.76 0.10
C HIS A 337 -5.70 -4.88 -1.39
N THR A 338 -6.35 -4.07 -2.23
CA THR A 338 -6.12 -4.07 -3.69
C THR A 338 -5.67 -2.71 -4.22
N LEU A 339 -5.17 -1.83 -3.34
CA LEU A 339 -4.52 -0.57 -3.73
C LEU A 339 -3.35 -0.84 -4.69
N ALA A 340 -3.11 0.11 -5.58
CA ALA A 340 -1.93 0.14 -6.42
C ALA A 340 -0.89 1.06 -5.76
N PHE A 341 0.35 0.59 -5.62
CA PHE A 341 1.45 1.33 -5.00
C PHE A 341 2.51 1.63 -6.07
N GLY A 342 2.82 2.90 -6.28
CA GLY A 342 3.70 3.36 -7.37
C GLY A 342 4.19 4.80 -7.15
N LEU A 343 4.67 5.51 -8.17
CA LEU A 343 4.83 5.11 -9.58
C LEU A 343 6.30 5.36 -9.96
N HIS A 344 7.08 4.30 -10.17
CA HIS A 344 8.49 4.42 -10.52
C HIS A 344 8.67 4.49 -12.03
N ARG A 345 9.50 5.40 -12.54
CA ARG A 345 9.79 5.54 -13.97
C ARG A 345 11.24 5.19 -14.27
N THR A 346 11.46 4.31 -15.24
CA THR A 346 12.79 3.90 -15.70
C THR A 346 13.22 4.67 -16.94
N GLY A 347 14.51 4.61 -17.28
CA GLY A 347 15.10 5.37 -18.39
C GLY A 347 14.61 4.96 -19.78
N ASP A 348 13.89 3.84 -19.90
CA ASP A 348 13.19 3.42 -21.13
C ASP A 348 11.79 4.06 -21.29
N GLY A 349 11.39 4.93 -20.36
CA GLY A 349 10.08 5.60 -20.33
C GLY A 349 8.94 4.74 -19.79
N SER A 350 9.22 3.56 -19.22
CA SER A 350 8.19 2.68 -18.68
C SER A 350 7.90 2.98 -17.21
N PHE A 351 6.66 2.70 -16.81
CA PHE A 351 6.22 2.82 -15.43
C PHE A 351 6.17 1.48 -14.72
N TYR A 352 6.54 1.47 -13.44
CA TYR A 352 6.53 0.29 -12.58
C TYR A 352 5.75 0.58 -11.31
N PHE A 353 4.92 -0.39 -10.92
CA PHE A 353 4.08 -0.30 -9.74
C PHE A 353 3.66 -1.69 -9.28
N ILE A 354 2.97 -1.74 -8.15
CA ILE A 354 2.58 -2.99 -7.50
C ILE A 354 1.09 -2.96 -7.23
N GLN A 355 0.41 -4.09 -7.47
CA GLN A 355 -0.96 -4.25 -7.03
C GLN A 355 -1.18 -5.69 -6.55
N ARG A 356 -1.75 -5.82 -5.34
CA ARG A 356 -1.90 -7.10 -4.63
C ARG A 356 -0.55 -7.79 -4.40
N THR A 357 -0.31 -8.89 -5.11
CA THR A 357 0.88 -9.74 -5.00
C THR A 357 1.76 -9.67 -6.24
N ASN A 358 1.40 -8.82 -7.21
CA ASN A 358 2.02 -8.76 -8.53
C ASN A 358 2.70 -7.41 -8.71
N LEU A 359 3.82 -7.46 -9.42
CA LEU A 359 4.61 -6.31 -9.83
C LEU A 359 4.36 -6.11 -11.33
N PHE A 360 4.06 -4.88 -11.70
CA PHE A 360 3.62 -4.51 -13.03
C PHE A 360 4.59 -3.55 -13.70
N ARG A 361 4.61 -3.62 -15.03
CA ARG A 361 5.26 -2.66 -15.92
C ARG A 361 4.25 -2.16 -16.93
N THR A 362 4.02 -0.86 -17.02
CA THR A 362 3.32 -0.23 -18.14
C THR A 362 4.35 0.36 -19.10
N GLY A 363 4.44 -0.22 -20.31
CA GLY A 363 5.36 0.26 -21.35
C GLY A 363 4.91 1.58 -21.99
N THR A 364 5.77 2.16 -22.84
CA THR A 364 5.44 3.36 -23.65
C THR A 364 4.33 3.11 -24.67
N ASN A 365 4.04 1.85 -24.99
CA ASN A 365 2.85 1.42 -25.72
C ASN A 365 1.55 1.48 -24.87
N ARG A 366 1.63 1.98 -23.63
CA ARG A 366 0.51 2.14 -22.69
C ARG A 366 -0.21 0.83 -22.32
N THR A 367 0.50 -0.29 -22.40
CA THR A 367 0.00 -1.62 -22.02
C THR A 367 0.73 -2.10 -20.76
N THR A 368 0.00 -2.78 -19.88
CA THR A 368 0.50 -3.23 -18.58
C THR A 368 0.74 -4.74 -18.55
N ASP A 369 1.98 -5.13 -18.27
CA ASP A 369 2.42 -6.52 -18.13
C ASP A 369 2.75 -6.85 -16.67
N THR A 370 2.52 -8.11 -16.26
CA THR A 370 3.06 -8.61 -14.98
C THR A 370 4.51 -9.04 -15.19
N ILE A 371 5.42 -8.47 -14.41
CA ILE A 371 6.86 -8.75 -14.53
C ILE A 371 7.36 -9.72 -13.46
N ALA A 372 6.75 -9.74 -12.28
CA ALA A 372 7.12 -10.61 -11.17
C ALA A 372 5.94 -10.73 -10.18
N TYR A 373 6.03 -11.68 -9.24
CA TYR A 373 4.93 -11.96 -8.31
C TYR A 373 5.38 -12.49 -6.95
N GLY A 374 4.42 -12.68 -6.04
CA GLY A 374 4.66 -13.25 -4.71
C GLY A 374 5.12 -12.24 -3.66
N VAL A 375 4.86 -10.95 -3.85
CA VAL A 375 5.05 -9.95 -2.79
C VAL A 375 3.82 -9.90 -1.87
N ARG A 376 4.01 -9.47 -0.62
CA ARG A 376 2.93 -9.33 0.37
C ARG A 376 2.76 -7.89 0.80
N ASN A 377 1.54 -7.35 0.64
CA ASN A 377 1.14 -6.01 1.11
C ASN A 377 2.17 -4.92 0.79
N CYS A 378 2.82 -5.03 -0.36
CA CYS A 378 4.02 -4.27 -0.69
C CYS A 378 3.68 -2.80 -0.95
N ILE A 379 4.18 -1.91 -0.09
CA ILE A 379 3.95 -0.46 -0.15
C ILE A 379 5.14 0.23 -0.83
N GLY A 380 6.35 -0.25 -0.55
CA GLY A 380 7.58 0.35 -1.01
C GLY A 380 7.85 0.08 -2.48
N VAL A 381 8.12 1.17 -3.19
CA VAL A 381 8.53 1.19 -4.59
C VAL A 381 9.63 2.21 -4.75
N GLY A 382 10.50 2.00 -5.73
CA GLY A 382 11.57 2.91 -6.06
C GLY A 382 12.55 2.25 -7.01
N GLY A 383 13.79 2.72 -6.99
CA GLY A 383 14.87 2.19 -7.81
C GLY A 383 15.65 3.33 -8.47
N SER A 384 16.17 3.08 -9.66
CA SER A 384 16.84 4.09 -10.48
C SER A 384 16.27 4.04 -11.90
N LYS A 385 16.87 4.81 -12.81
CA LYS A 385 16.59 4.68 -14.25
C LYS A 385 16.86 3.26 -14.80
N ASP A 386 17.73 2.48 -14.15
CA ASP A 386 18.23 1.19 -14.67
C ASP A 386 17.56 -0.03 -14.01
N TYR A 387 16.91 0.15 -12.85
CA TYR A 387 16.30 -0.95 -12.11
C TYR A 387 15.10 -0.50 -11.29
N PHE A 388 14.17 -1.43 -11.07
CA PHE A 388 12.98 -1.24 -10.25
C PHE A 388 13.09 -2.07 -8.96
N TRP A 389 12.75 -1.43 -7.84
CA TRP A 389 12.75 -2.03 -6.52
C TRP A 389 11.35 -2.06 -5.91
N ALA A 390 11.10 -3.10 -5.13
CA ALA A 390 9.88 -3.31 -4.37
C ALA A 390 10.20 -3.68 -2.92
N ALA A 391 9.38 -3.23 -1.96
CA ALA A 391 9.58 -3.57 -0.55
C ALA A 391 8.34 -4.18 0.11
N PRO A 392 8.24 -5.53 0.17
CA PRO A 392 7.12 -6.22 0.80
C PRO A 392 7.18 -6.12 2.32
N GLN A 393 6.01 -6.17 2.94
CA GLN A 393 5.91 -6.10 4.40
C GLN A 393 5.92 -7.46 5.05
N GLU A 394 6.60 -7.52 6.21
CA GLU A 394 6.67 -8.68 7.07
C GLU A 394 5.30 -9.34 7.26
N GLY A 395 5.28 -10.66 7.12
CA GLY A 395 4.10 -11.49 7.35
C GLY A 395 4.19 -12.84 6.68
N THR A 396 3.04 -13.37 6.30
CA THR A 396 2.92 -14.69 5.66
C THR A 396 3.77 -14.79 4.40
N TRP A 397 4.69 -15.75 4.37
CA TRP A 397 5.69 -15.97 3.32
C TRP A 397 6.58 -14.74 3.01
N THR A 398 6.71 -13.84 3.98
CA THR A 398 7.60 -12.67 3.94
C THR A 398 8.27 -12.55 5.32
N PRO A 399 9.44 -13.18 5.53
CA PRO A 399 9.99 -13.41 6.87
C PRO A 399 10.24 -12.12 7.66
N THR A 400 10.68 -11.08 6.98
CA THR A 400 10.83 -9.73 7.51
C THR A 400 10.69 -8.76 6.34
N SER A 401 10.59 -7.45 6.62
CA SER A 401 10.60 -6.44 5.56
C SER A 401 11.88 -6.57 4.73
N ALA A 402 11.79 -6.32 3.43
CA ALA A 402 12.93 -6.50 2.54
C ALA A 402 12.90 -5.48 1.40
N ILE A 403 14.04 -5.23 0.78
CA ILE A 403 14.16 -4.48 -0.47
C ILE A 403 14.51 -5.48 -1.56
N ILE A 404 13.66 -5.60 -2.56
CA ILE A 404 13.80 -6.52 -3.68
C ILE A 404 14.23 -5.73 -4.90
N GLU A 405 15.31 -6.15 -5.54
CA GLU A 405 15.57 -5.76 -6.92
C GLU A 405 14.83 -6.71 -7.86
N VAL A 406 13.88 -6.18 -8.62
CA VAL A 406 12.87 -6.97 -9.33
C VAL A 406 13.41 -7.45 -10.68
N ASN A 407 13.36 -8.75 -10.91
CA ASN A 407 13.72 -9.35 -12.21
C ASN A 407 12.51 -10.05 -12.83
N GLN A 408 12.50 -10.11 -14.17
CA GLN A 408 11.43 -10.71 -14.94
C GLN A 408 11.23 -12.19 -14.58
N GLY A 409 9.99 -12.58 -14.28
CA GLY A 409 9.58 -13.95 -13.99
C GLY A 409 9.87 -14.43 -12.57
N GLU A 410 10.50 -13.63 -11.72
CA GLU A 410 10.85 -14.06 -10.37
C GLU A 410 9.63 -14.09 -9.42
N HIS A 411 9.71 -15.01 -8.46
CA HIS A 411 8.74 -15.21 -7.39
C HIS A 411 9.36 -14.88 -6.02
N TYR A 412 8.65 -14.10 -5.19
CA TYR A 412 9.18 -13.57 -3.92
C TYR A 412 8.53 -14.12 -2.63
N GLY A 413 7.75 -15.21 -2.73
CA GLY A 413 7.34 -16.03 -1.58
C GLY A 413 5.82 -16.14 -1.37
N ASN A 414 5.10 -15.03 -1.36
CA ASN A 414 3.66 -14.97 -1.06
C ASN A 414 2.78 -15.36 -2.26
N SER A 415 2.95 -16.58 -2.75
CA SER A 415 2.11 -17.20 -3.78
C SER A 415 1.77 -18.66 -3.42
N ASN A 416 1.14 -19.41 -4.33
CA ASN A 416 0.95 -20.86 -4.13
C ASN A 416 2.24 -21.66 -4.37
N GLU A 417 3.21 -21.11 -5.09
CA GLU A 417 4.53 -21.70 -5.31
C GLU A 417 5.37 -21.51 -4.05
N LYS A 418 5.85 -22.61 -3.44
CA LYS A 418 6.61 -22.56 -2.18
C LYS A 418 8.10 -22.85 -2.37
N GLU A 419 8.48 -23.20 -3.58
CA GLU A 419 9.85 -23.44 -4.00
C GLU A 419 10.35 -22.24 -4.82
N ASN A 420 11.66 -22.21 -5.15
CA ASN A 420 12.28 -21.21 -6.04
C ASN A 420 12.03 -19.74 -5.65
N ILE A 421 11.85 -19.48 -4.35
CA ILE A 421 11.74 -18.11 -3.84
C ILE A 421 13.06 -17.38 -4.13
N SER A 422 12.96 -16.25 -4.83
CA SER A 422 14.11 -15.42 -5.17
C SER A 422 14.50 -14.53 -4.00
N PRO A 423 15.80 -14.43 -3.65
CA PRO A 423 16.24 -13.59 -2.55
C PRO A 423 16.14 -12.09 -2.90
N PRO A 424 15.86 -11.24 -1.89
CA PRO A 424 15.86 -9.80 -2.04
C PRO A 424 17.28 -9.24 -2.24
N LEU A 425 17.38 -7.95 -2.59
CA LEU A 425 18.63 -7.20 -2.54
C LEU A 425 19.15 -7.17 -1.09
N CYS A 426 18.28 -6.84 -0.14
CA CYS A 426 18.58 -6.97 1.29
C CYS A 426 17.33 -7.16 2.13
N TYR A 427 17.49 -7.84 3.26
CA TYR A 427 16.51 -7.87 4.34
C TYR A 427 16.68 -6.64 5.22
N VAL A 428 15.56 -6.12 5.72
CA VAL A 428 15.52 -5.00 6.67
C VAL A 428 15.03 -5.56 8.00
N PRO A 429 15.90 -5.69 9.01
CA PRO A 429 15.51 -6.25 10.29
C PRO A 429 14.39 -5.44 10.93
N ARG A 430 13.48 -6.13 11.61
CA ARG A 430 12.34 -5.51 12.30
C ARG A 430 12.72 -4.39 13.28
N GLY A 431 13.90 -4.47 13.90
CA GLY A 431 14.42 -3.42 14.79
C GLY A 431 14.86 -2.13 14.07
N VAL A 432 15.06 -2.19 12.75
CA VAL A 432 15.30 -1.02 11.89
C VAL A 432 13.98 -0.55 11.28
N ASP A 433 13.21 -1.48 10.72
CA ASP A 433 11.94 -1.19 10.05
C ASP A 433 11.06 -2.44 10.00
N ASN A 434 9.84 -2.33 10.49
CA ASN A 434 8.83 -3.39 10.44
C ASN A 434 7.84 -3.24 9.27
N SER A 435 7.90 -2.12 8.52
CA SER A 435 7.09 -1.90 7.33
C SER A 435 7.74 -0.84 6.43
N THR A 436 8.39 -1.28 5.36
CA THR A 436 9.16 -0.41 4.47
C THR A 436 8.28 0.44 3.57
N GLY A 437 8.51 1.75 3.60
CA GLY A 437 7.96 2.74 2.69
C GLY A 437 8.70 2.75 1.35
N GLY A 438 8.63 3.87 0.63
CA GLY A 438 9.29 4.03 -0.68
C GLY A 438 10.81 4.13 -0.59
N MET A 439 11.47 3.91 -1.74
CA MET A 439 12.92 4.04 -1.88
C MET A 439 13.22 5.17 -2.87
N VAL A 440 13.94 6.19 -2.43
CA VAL A 440 14.16 7.43 -3.19
C VAL A 440 15.63 7.51 -3.61
N GLU A 441 15.90 7.59 -4.91
CA GLU A 441 17.26 7.86 -5.41
C GLU A 441 17.71 9.26 -4.99
N ILE A 442 18.94 9.37 -4.50
CA ILE A 442 19.56 10.63 -4.10
C ILE A 442 20.14 11.28 -5.35
N THR A 443 19.41 12.22 -5.94
CA THR A 443 19.79 12.90 -7.18
C THR A 443 20.62 14.16 -6.95
N SER A 444 20.55 14.72 -5.73
CA SER A 444 21.19 15.98 -5.34
C SER A 444 22.57 15.77 -4.72
N ASP A 445 23.53 16.62 -5.08
CA ASP A 445 24.84 16.77 -4.41
C ASP A 445 24.79 17.75 -3.23
N GLN A 446 23.67 18.46 -3.04
CA GLN A 446 23.44 19.36 -1.90
C GLN A 446 22.96 18.63 -0.64
N TRP A 447 22.83 17.31 -0.69
CA TRP A 447 22.33 16.48 0.41
C TRP A 447 23.41 15.60 1.06
N GLY A 448 24.66 16.08 1.05
CA GLY A 448 25.80 15.35 1.56
C GLY A 448 26.37 14.35 0.54
N PRO A 449 27.16 13.34 0.97
CA PRO A 449 28.03 12.56 0.10
C PRO A 449 27.34 11.38 -0.60
N PHE A 450 26.01 11.36 -0.67
CA PHE A 450 25.24 10.15 -1.01
C PHE A 450 24.63 10.15 -2.42
N LYS A 451 24.93 11.13 -3.26
CA LYS A 451 24.41 11.19 -4.64
C LYS A 451 24.63 9.86 -5.38
N GLY A 452 23.57 9.33 -5.97
CA GLY A 452 23.53 8.02 -6.65
C GLY A 452 23.24 6.82 -5.73
N SER A 453 23.18 7.01 -4.42
CA SER A 453 22.64 6.02 -3.47
C SER A 453 21.14 6.23 -3.28
N HIS A 454 20.52 5.49 -2.34
CA HIS A 454 19.07 5.53 -2.12
C HIS A 454 18.74 5.77 -0.65
N ILE A 455 17.64 6.47 -0.38
CA ILE A 455 17.02 6.55 0.93
C ILE A 455 15.83 5.60 0.99
N GLY A 456 15.83 4.71 1.97
CA GLY A 456 14.65 3.95 2.36
C GLY A 456 13.84 4.74 3.37
N LEU A 457 12.55 4.85 3.11
CA LEU A 457 11.57 5.42 4.02
C LEU A 457 10.94 4.29 4.84
N SER A 458 10.63 4.54 6.11
CA SER A 458 9.93 3.57 6.96
C SER A 458 8.51 4.04 7.24
N TYR A 459 7.54 3.26 6.77
CA TYR A 459 6.14 3.42 7.13
C TYR A 459 5.91 2.98 8.58
N GLY A 460 6.52 1.86 8.99
CA GLY A 460 6.25 1.26 10.29
C GLY A 460 6.88 2.00 11.46
N ALA A 461 8.15 2.42 11.31
CA ALA A 461 8.96 3.02 12.38
C ALA A 461 9.05 4.55 12.31
N ASN A 462 8.38 5.19 11.35
CA ASN A 462 8.39 6.65 11.14
C ASN A 462 9.82 7.22 11.06
N ALA A 463 10.71 6.52 10.37
CA ALA A 463 12.12 6.82 10.26
C ALA A 463 12.60 6.70 8.80
N HIS A 464 13.90 6.89 8.58
CA HIS A 464 14.53 6.65 7.29
C HIS A 464 15.95 6.11 7.47
N TYR A 465 16.48 5.53 6.40
CA TYR A 465 17.81 4.93 6.38
C TYR A 465 18.42 5.04 4.99
N LEU A 466 19.75 5.00 4.92
CA LEU A 466 20.47 4.89 3.66
C LEU A 466 20.44 3.43 3.19
N ILE A 467 20.21 3.22 1.91
CA ILE A 467 20.33 1.94 1.22
C ILE A 467 21.61 2.00 0.38
N LEU A 468 22.52 1.08 0.65
CA LEU A 468 23.74 0.87 -0.12
C LEU A 468 23.54 -0.35 -1.02
N ARG A 469 24.00 -0.26 -2.27
CA ARG A 469 23.89 -1.32 -3.28
C ARG A 469 25.26 -1.75 -3.79
N ASP A 470 25.54 -3.05 -3.74
CA ASP A 470 26.63 -3.67 -4.50
C ASP A 470 26.03 -4.41 -5.69
N GLY A 471 26.06 -3.77 -6.86
CA GLY A 471 25.60 -4.37 -8.12
C GLY A 471 26.66 -5.19 -8.85
N SER A 472 27.85 -5.35 -8.29
CA SER A 472 28.98 -6.02 -8.96
C SER A 472 29.12 -7.50 -8.60
N SER A 473 28.36 -7.99 -7.61
CA SER A 473 28.28 -9.39 -7.23
C SER A 473 27.49 -10.22 -8.25
N LYS A 474 27.53 -11.56 -8.14
CA LYS A 474 26.79 -12.47 -9.05
C LYS A 474 25.28 -12.20 -9.08
N ARG A 475 24.73 -11.79 -7.94
CA ARG A 475 23.40 -11.18 -7.81
C ARG A 475 23.58 -9.93 -6.96
N PRO A 476 22.97 -8.78 -7.31
CA PRO A 476 23.05 -7.58 -6.51
C PRO A 476 22.68 -7.84 -5.05
N GLN A 477 23.43 -7.22 -4.14
CA GLN A 477 23.18 -7.32 -2.69
C GLN A 477 23.24 -5.94 -2.06
N GLY A 478 22.52 -5.76 -0.94
CA GLY A 478 22.34 -4.47 -0.30
C GLY A 478 22.69 -4.45 1.17
N ALA A 479 22.77 -3.24 1.70
CA ALA A 479 22.86 -2.97 3.13
C ALA A 479 22.06 -1.72 3.49
N VAL A 480 21.54 -1.67 4.71
CA VAL A 480 20.87 -0.49 5.28
C VAL A 480 21.70 0.11 6.41
N VAL A 481 21.74 1.44 6.45
CA VAL A 481 22.42 2.25 7.47
C VAL A 481 21.41 3.22 8.06
N PRO A 482 21.04 3.09 9.35
CA PRO A 482 20.11 4.02 10.00
C PRO A 482 20.60 5.48 9.97
N LEU A 483 19.68 6.39 9.67
CA LEU A 483 19.92 7.84 9.62
C LEU A 483 19.12 8.56 10.72
N GLU A 484 19.56 9.78 11.06
CA GLU A 484 18.91 10.61 12.07
C GLU A 484 17.64 11.27 11.52
N GLY A 485 16.51 11.11 12.21
CA GLY A 485 15.27 11.84 11.95
C GLY A 485 14.04 10.99 12.15
N GLU A 486 13.00 11.60 12.70
CA GLU A 486 11.71 10.96 12.98
C GLU A 486 10.60 11.77 12.31
N PHE A 487 9.54 11.09 11.91
CA PHE A 487 8.41 11.68 11.19
C PHE A 487 7.13 11.57 12.02
N LEU A 488 6.18 12.49 11.79
CA LEU A 488 4.92 12.51 12.53
C LEU A 488 3.97 11.36 12.16
N ALA A 489 4.13 10.79 10.97
CA ALA A 489 3.37 9.65 10.47
C ALA A 489 4.23 8.71 9.61
N GLY A 490 3.70 7.53 9.27
CA GLY A 490 4.39 6.52 8.45
C GLY A 490 4.73 7.02 7.06
N VAL A 491 6.01 7.30 6.80
CA VAL A 491 6.47 7.88 5.52
C VAL A 491 6.51 6.83 4.42
N MET A 492 5.90 7.15 3.29
CA MET A 492 5.74 6.22 2.17
C MET A 492 6.41 6.69 0.89
N ARG A 493 6.49 8.00 0.66
CA ARG A 493 7.00 8.57 -0.59
C ARG A 493 7.83 9.80 -0.27
N GLY A 494 8.77 10.09 -1.14
CA GLY A 494 9.57 11.29 -1.06
C GLY A 494 10.20 11.63 -2.40
N ALA A 495 10.68 12.86 -2.50
CA ALA A 495 11.34 13.39 -3.67
C ALA A 495 12.41 14.40 -3.25
N PHE A 496 13.45 14.54 -4.07
CA PHE A 496 14.41 15.62 -3.92
C PHE A 496 13.87 16.87 -4.60
N HIS A 497 13.90 17.99 -3.89
CA HIS A 497 13.40 19.26 -4.42
C HIS A 497 14.38 19.82 -5.47
N PRO A 498 13.89 20.28 -6.64
CA PRO A 498 14.75 20.58 -7.79
C PRO A 498 15.67 21.80 -7.60
N GLN A 499 15.39 22.67 -6.63
CA GLN A 499 16.17 23.90 -6.40
C GLN A 499 17.09 23.81 -5.17
N ASP A 500 16.54 23.59 -3.97
CA ASP A 500 17.33 23.46 -2.73
C ASP A 500 18.03 22.09 -2.55
N GLY A 501 17.69 21.11 -3.40
CA GLY A 501 18.31 19.79 -3.39
C GLY A 501 18.09 18.97 -2.12
N GLN A 502 17.12 19.32 -1.27
CA GLN A 502 16.81 18.60 -0.03
C GLN A 502 15.79 17.48 -0.25
N LEU A 503 15.78 16.48 0.63
CA LEU A 503 14.79 15.40 0.61
C LEU A 503 13.50 15.86 1.27
N TYR A 504 12.37 15.64 0.60
CA TYR A 504 11.05 15.85 1.16
C TYR A 504 10.27 14.54 1.18
N THR A 505 9.46 14.33 2.21
CA THR A 505 8.74 13.06 2.45
C THR A 505 7.31 13.31 2.88
N VAL A 506 6.40 12.46 2.41
CA VAL A 506 5.01 12.41 2.87
C VAL A 506 4.67 11.05 3.45
N GLY A 507 3.75 11.06 4.41
CA GLY A 507 3.31 9.86 5.10
C GLY A 507 1.89 9.95 5.64
N LEU A 508 1.37 8.82 6.07
CA LEU A 508 0.03 8.65 6.62
C LEU A 508 0.01 7.63 7.75
N ASP A 509 -1.00 7.74 8.61
CA ASP A 509 -1.45 6.63 9.47
C ASP A 509 -2.62 5.92 8.79
N GLY A 510 -2.67 4.60 8.88
CA GLY A 510 -3.88 3.87 8.52
C GLY A 510 -3.77 2.35 8.48
N TRP A 511 -2.55 1.80 8.45
CA TRP A 511 -2.29 0.37 8.25
C TRP A 511 -1.46 -0.28 9.36
N GLY A 512 -1.26 0.42 10.47
CA GLY A 512 -0.53 -0.05 11.65
C GLY A 512 0.92 0.41 11.63
N ASP A 513 1.19 1.48 12.38
CA ASP A 513 2.50 2.13 12.54
C ASP A 513 2.55 2.84 13.91
N TYR A 514 3.60 3.64 14.15
CA TYR A 514 3.77 4.41 15.39
C TYR A 514 3.42 5.90 15.24
N SER A 515 2.50 6.24 14.32
CA SER A 515 2.14 7.63 13.99
C SER A 515 1.49 8.39 15.15
N SER A 516 1.71 9.70 15.14
CA SER A 516 1.08 10.67 16.07
C SER A 516 0.06 11.58 15.38
N ARG A 517 -0.04 11.47 14.04
CA ARG A 517 -0.89 12.26 13.15
C ARG A 517 -1.38 11.39 11.99
N ASP A 518 -2.54 11.74 11.44
CA ASP A 518 -3.14 11.06 10.28
C ASP A 518 -2.26 11.12 9.02
N GLY A 519 -1.42 12.14 8.89
CA GLY A 519 -0.43 12.27 7.84
C GLY A 519 0.57 13.37 8.09
N CYS A 520 1.66 13.41 7.31
CA CYS A 520 2.76 14.34 7.51
C CYS A 520 3.43 14.76 6.21
N PHE A 521 4.02 15.97 6.20
CA PHE A 521 4.88 16.46 5.14
C PHE A 521 6.15 17.06 5.78
N HIS A 522 7.31 16.49 5.47
CA HIS A 522 8.57 16.85 6.11
C HIS A 522 9.66 17.13 5.08
N ARG A 523 10.63 17.95 5.46
CA ARG A 523 11.92 18.13 4.76
C ARG A 523 13.03 17.58 5.64
N VAL A 524 13.80 16.62 5.13
CA VAL A 524 15.06 16.20 5.74
C VAL A 524 16.17 17.08 5.17
N ARG A 525 16.58 18.08 5.94
CA ARG A 525 17.58 19.07 5.53
C ARG A 525 18.96 18.67 6.01
N TYR A 526 19.91 18.68 5.09
CA TYR A 526 21.32 18.55 5.37
C TYR A 526 21.87 19.85 5.97
N LEU A 527 22.64 19.74 7.04
CA LEU A 527 23.17 20.87 7.80
C LEU A 527 24.54 21.36 7.30
N GLY A 528 25.12 20.70 6.28
CA GLY A 528 26.50 20.92 5.88
C GLY A 528 27.51 20.11 6.70
N GLY A 529 28.80 20.23 6.37
CA GLY A 529 29.89 19.61 7.13
C GLY A 529 30.15 18.13 6.80
N LYS A 530 30.81 17.40 7.70
CA LYS A 530 31.21 16.01 7.44
C LYS A 530 30.15 15.01 7.87
N VAL A 531 29.78 14.11 6.97
CA VAL A 531 28.89 12.99 7.28
C VAL A 531 29.69 11.76 7.69
N ARG A 532 29.41 11.24 8.89
CA ARG A 532 30.14 10.11 9.50
C ARG A 532 29.34 8.80 9.42
N LYS A 533 28.94 8.45 8.20
CA LYS A 533 28.18 7.24 7.89
C LYS A 533 28.85 6.48 6.75
N PRO A 534 28.69 5.14 6.65
CA PRO A 534 29.08 4.39 5.48
C PRO A 534 28.43 4.94 4.20
N VAL A 535 29.20 5.01 3.12
CA VAL A 535 28.75 5.41 1.76
C VAL A 535 28.83 4.26 0.76
N GLY A 536 29.39 3.11 1.15
CA GLY A 536 29.54 1.96 0.29
C GLY A 536 30.04 0.75 1.06
N PHE A 537 29.87 -0.43 0.46
CA PHE A 537 30.39 -1.67 1.01
C PHE A 537 30.69 -2.70 -0.10
N LYS A 538 31.52 -3.70 0.23
CA LYS A 538 31.67 -4.93 -0.57
C LYS A 538 31.86 -6.11 0.37
N VAL A 539 31.04 -7.14 0.20
CA VAL A 539 31.15 -8.39 0.96
C VAL A 539 32.11 -9.32 0.24
N HIS A 540 33.07 -9.87 0.96
CA HIS A 540 33.99 -10.90 0.50
C HIS A 540 33.81 -12.17 1.33
N GLU A 541 34.22 -13.32 0.81
CA GLU A 541 34.12 -14.60 1.52
C GLU A 541 34.82 -14.61 2.90
N ASN A 542 35.80 -13.73 3.11
CA ASN A 542 36.58 -13.61 4.36
C ASN A 542 36.33 -12.31 5.15
N GLY A 543 35.33 -11.50 4.80
CA GLY A 543 35.05 -10.25 5.50
C GLY A 543 34.25 -9.22 4.70
N ILE A 544 34.26 -7.97 5.16
CA ILE A 544 33.52 -6.88 4.51
C ILE A 544 34.37 -5.62 4.40
N ARG A 545 34.42 -5.04 3.20
CA ARG A 545 34.95 -3.69 2.97
C ARG A 545 33.84 -2.68 3.20
N ILE A 546 34.13 -1.58 3.89
CA ILE A 546 33.21 -0.48 4.14
C ILE A 546 33.90 0.82 3.75
N ASP A 547 33.18 1.66 3.00
CA ASP A 547 33.67 2.90 2.45
C ASP A 547 32.99 4.09 3.17
N PHE A 548 33.73 5.17 3.41
CA PHE A 548 33.29 6.40 4.08
C PHE A 548 33.61 7.63 3.21
N ALA A 549 32.82 8.70 3.37
CA ALA A 549 33.11 9.97 2.70
C ALA A 549 34.32 10.70 3.30
N ILE A 550 34.61 10.45 4.57
CA ILE A 550 35.63 11.10 5.40
C ILE A 550 36.91 10.27 5.47
N GLN A 551 38.02 10.93 5.81
CA GLN A 551 39.23 10.22 6.21
C GLN A 551 39.10 9.71 7.65
N LEU A 552 39.50 8.46 7.86
CA LEU A 552 39.55 7.81 9.16
C LEU A 552 40.95 7.93 9.76
N ASP A 553 41.00 7.96 11.09
CA ASP A 553 42.26 7.82 11.82
C ASP A 553 42.71 6.35 11.84
N GLY A 554 44.01 6.13 11.67
CA GLY A 554 44.63 4.78 11.69
C GLY A 554 44.62 4.15 13.09
N GLU A 555 44.54 4.97 14.13
CA GLU A 555 44.42 4.56 15.52
C GLU A 555 43.07 5.07 16.09
N PRO A 556 42.30 4.29 16.89
CA PRO A 556 42.54 2.92 17.32
C PRO A 556 41.75 1.92 16.46
N LEU A 557 42.02 1.83 15.15
CA LEU A 557 41.52 0.70 14.35
C LEU A 557 42.06 -0.68 14.79
N PRO A 558 43.19 -0.84 15.53
CA PRO A 558 43.63 -2.14 16.03
C PRO A 558 42.73 -2.74 17.13
N ASN A 559 41.86 -1.96 17.77
CA ASN A 559 41.05 -2.48 18.87
C ASN A 559 39.77 -3.15 18.36
N ILE A 560 39.86 -4.46 18.08
CA ILE A 560 38.71 -5.28 17.65
C ILE A 560 37.51 -5.21 18.62
N ARG A 561 37.69 -4.78 19.87
CA ARG A 561 36.57 -4.57 20.83
C ARG A 561 35.64 -3.42 20.44
N ASN A 562 36.07 -2.55 19.52
CA ASN A 562 35.24 -1.49 18.94
C ASN A 562 34.29 -2.00 17.84
N PHE A 563 34.41 -3.28 17.48
CA PHE A 563 33.64 -3.90 16.43
C PHE A 563 32.82 -5.05 17.04
N PHE A 564 31.55 -5.12 16.65
CA PHE A 564 30.68 -6.22 17.01
C PHE A 564 29.94 -6.69 15.76
N ALA A 565 30.05 -7.97 15.46
CA ALA A 565 29.38 -8.59 14.33
C ALA A 565 28.56 -9.80 14.78
N GLN A 566 27.35 -9.93 14.26
CA GLN A 566 26.51 -11.11 14.44
C GLN A 566 25.70 -11.40 13.17
N GLN A 567 25.34 -12.67 12.98
CA GLN A 567 24.60 -13.14 11.81
C GLN A 567 23.44 -14.04 12.19
N TRP A 568 22.42 -14.06 11.32
CA TRP A 568 21.26 -14.94 11.46
C TRP A 568 20.57 -15.15 10.11
N ASN A 569 19.69 -16.14 10.08
CA ASN A 569 18.80 -16.41 8.95
C ASN A 569 17.34 -16.33 9.39
N TYR A 570 16.46 -16.15 8.41
CA TYR A 570 15.02 -16.24 8.58
C TYR A 570 14.47 -17.50 7.90
N GLN A 571 13.21 -17.80 8.15
CA GLN A 571 12.46 -18.89 7.54
C GLN A 571 11.21 -18.33 6.83
N TYR A 572 11.07 -18.64 5.55
CA TYR A 572 9.83 -18.39 4.81
C TYR A 572 8.77 -19.40 5.20
N GLY A 573 7.58 -18.94 5.58
CA GLY A 573 6.49 -19.84 5.96
C GLY A 573 5.16 -19.14 6.15
N LYS A 574 4.11 -19.89 6.46
CA LYS A 574 2.75 -19.37 6.63
C LYS A 574 2.62 -18.37 7.78
N ARG A 575 3.47 -18.52 8.79
CA ARG A 575 3.53 -17.63 9.96
C ARG A 575 3.65 -16.16 9.54
N TYR A 576 3.06 -15.27 10.33
CA TYR A 576 3.36 -13.85 10.23
C TYR A 576 4.82 -13.57 10.62
N GLY A 577 5.65 -13.24 9.64
CA GLY A 577 7.06 -12.98 9.82
C GLY A 577 7.83 -14.26 10.18
N SER A 578 9.09 -14.08 10.54
CA SER A 578 9.99 -15.14 10.94
C SER A 578 10.73 -14.75 12.21
N PRO A 579 10.90 -15.70 13.15
CA PRO A 579 11.97 -15.61 14.11
C PRO A 579 13.35 -15.48 13.44
N GLU A 580 14.31 -15.05 14.24
CA GLU A 580 15.72 -15.00 13.86
C GLU A 580 16.38 -16.32 14.30
N PHE A 581 16.93 -17.06 13.34
CA PHE A 581 17.51 -18.38 13.55
C PHE A 581 19.04 -18.35 13.48
N SER A 582 19.67 -19.13 14.35
CA SER A 582 21.12 -19.34 14.33
C SER A 582 21.51 -19.97 13.00
N VAL A 583 22.58 -19.46 12.39
CA VAL A 583 23.21 -20.00 11.18
C VAL A 583 24.07 -21.21 11.50
N ASN A 584 24.65 -21.27 12.70
CA ASN A 584 25.46 -22.40 13.17
C ASN A 584 24.60 -23.58 13.61
N ASN A 585 23.44 -23.30 14.20
CA ASN A 585 22.48 -24.28 14.69
C ASN A 585 21.08 -23.96 14.11
N PRO A 586 20.81 -24.30 12.83
CA PRO A 586 19.63 -23.83 12.08
C PRO A 586 18.28 -24.04 12.75
N ASP A 587 18.14 -25.06 13.60
CA ASP A 587 16.88 -25.38 14.28
C ASP A 587 16.71 -24.66 15.62
N THR A 588 17.62 -23.74 15.94
CA THR A 588 17.61 -22.93 17.15
C THR A 588 17.51 -21.45 16.83
N LEU A 589 16.96 -20.71 17.78
CA LEU A 589 16.71 -19.29 17.67
C LEU A 589 17.91 -18.49 18.17
N GLY A 590 18.09 -17.30 17.62
CA GLY A 590 19.10 -16.34 18.05
C GLY A 590 20.13 -16.03 16.98
N HIS A 591 21.11 -15.23 17.39
CA HIS A 591 22.16 -14.71 16.52
C HIS A 591 23.49 -15.37 16.86
N ASP A 592 24.29 -15.67 15.85
CA ASP A 592 25.65 -16.15 16.04
C ASP A 592 26.62 -14.96 15.99
N PRO A 593 27.45 -14.74 17.03
CA PRO A 593 28.58 -13.83 16.93
C PRO A 593 29.52 -14.25 15.79
N VAL A 594 29.96 -13.28 14.99
CA VAL A 594 30.98 -13.48 13.97
C VAL A 594 32.29 -12.87 14.46
N PRO A 595 33.32 -13.67 14.77
CA PRO A 595 34.57 -13.13 15.28
C PRO A 595 35.24 -12.20 14.27
N VAL A 596 35.47 -10.94 14.69
CA VAL A 596 36.32 -9.99 13.96
C VAL A 596 37.77 -10.29 14.33
N ARG A 597 38.54 -10.78 13.36
CA ARG A 597 39.96 -11.15 13.56
C ARG A 597 40.86 -9.93 13.56
N SER A 598 40.65 -9.03 12.59
CA SER A 598 41.37 -7.77 12.48
C SER A 598 40.55 -6.74 11.70
N VAL A 599 40.96 -5.47 11.77
CA VAL A 599 40.43 -4.40 10.92
C VAL A 599 41.59 -3.68 10.28
N LYS A 600 41.57 -3.57 8.95
CA LYS A 600 42.62 -2.92 8.17
C LYS A 600 42.12 -1.62 7.56
N LEU A 601 42.76 -0.50 7.89
CA LEU A 601 42.59 0.74 7.12
C LEU A 601 43.21 0.56 5.74
N LEU A 602 42.45 0.85 4.69
CA LEU A 602 42.93 0.76 3.32
C LEU A 602 43.70 2.03 2.93
N ASN A 603 44.53 1.93 1.89
CA ASN A 603 45.46 2.99 1.46
C ASN A 603 44.78 4.34 1.18
N ASN A 604 43.51 4.35 0.80
CA ASN A 604 42.75 5.58 0.56
C ASN A 604 42.38 6.34 1.85
N LYS A 605 42.62 5.75 3.03
CA LYS A 605 42.23 6.25 4.36
C LYS A 605 40.73 6.51 4.54
N LYS A 606 39.90 6.06 3.60
CA LYS A 606 38.45 6.25 3.58
C LYS A 606 37.70 4.93 3.61
N SER A 607 38.41 3.81 3.57
CA SER A 607 37.82 2.49 3.58
C SER A 607 38.51 1.63 4.62
N ILE A 608 37.75 0.76 5.27
CA ILE A 608 38.27 -0.30 6.12
C ILE A 608 37.88 -1.65 5.53
N PHE A 609 38.70 -2.66 5.82
CA PHE A 609 38.33 -4.06 5.66
C PHE A 609 38.22 -4.70 7.05
N VAL A 610 37.03 -5.17 7.38
CA VAL A 610 36.74 -5.90 8.63
C VAL A 610 36.86 -7.39 8.33
N GLU A 611 37.94 -7.99 8.82
CA GLU A 611 38.29 -9.38 8.56
C GLU A 611 37.45 -10.32 9.44
N MET A 612 36.66 -11.17 8.80
CA MET A 612 35.77 -12.14 9.43
C MET A 612 35.83 -13.48 8.67
N PRO A 613 36.88 -14.31 8.85
CA PRO A 613 37.06 -15.54 8.08
C PRO A 613 35.94 -16.57 8.28
N ALA A 614 35.21 -16.48 9.40
CA ALA A 614 34.06 -17.31 9.72
C ALA A 614 32.73 -16.77 9.17
N LEU A 615 32.74 -15.64 8.44
CA LEU A 615 31.53 -15.07 7.84
C LEU A 615 30.91 -16.07 6.87
N LYS A 616 29.60 -16.20 6.99
CA LYS A 616 28.80 -17.14 6.23
C LYS A 616 27.99 -16.39 5.16
N PRO A 617 27.68 -16.98 3.99
CA PRO A 617 26.56 -16.49 3.19
C PRO A 617 25.27 -16.62 4.00
N VAL A 618 24.68 -15.48 4.38
CA VAL A 618 23.55 -15.37 5.31
C VAL A 618 22.56 -14.32 4.83
N MET A 619 21.32 -14.43 5.30
CA MET A 619 20.28 -13.44 5.03
C MET A 619 20.56 -12.13 5.76
N GLN A 620 21.16 -12.18 6.94
CA GLN A 620 21.42 -10.98 7.73
C GLN A 620 22.76 -11.03 8.46
N LEU A 621 23.55 -9.97 8.27
CA LEU A 621 24.74 -9.62 9.02
C LEU A 621 24.52 -8.22 9.62
N TYR A 622 24.67 -8.10 10.93
CA TYR A 622 24.76 -6.82 11.63
C TYR A 622 26.20 -6.56 12.03
N LEU A 623 26.71 -5.39 11.68
CA LEU A 623 28.03 -4.91 12.08
C LEU A 623 27.87 -3.53 12.73
N ARG A 624 28.30 -3.45 13.99
CA ARG A 624 28.44 -2.20 14.73
C ARG A 624 29.91 -1.83 14.81
N MET A 625 30.20 -0.54 14.58
CA MET A 625 31.55 0.00 14.56
C MET A 625 31.61 1.25 15.42
N LYS A 626 32.66 1.35 16.24
CA LYS A 626 33.10 2.61 16.86
C LYS A 626 34.41 3.04 16.20
N LEU A 627 34.39 4.23 15.62
CA LEU A 627 35.46 4.74 14.77
C LEU A 627 35.83 6.16 15.18
N ARG A 628 36.96 6.62 14.67
CA ARG A 628 37.45 7.99 14.82
C ARG A 628 37.84 8.54 13.45
N ASP A 629 37.41 9.77 13.15
CA ASP A 629 37.84 10.44 11.93
C ASP A 629 39.24 11.07 12.08
N ALA A 630 39.85 11.51 10.98
CA ALA A 630 41.18 12.11 11.00
C ALA A 630 41.27 13.44 11.80
N GLU A 631 40.15 14.02 12.24
CA GLU A 631 40.10 15.19 13.13
C GLU A 631 39.94 14.80 14.60
N GLY A 632 39.94 13.51 14.91
CA GLY A 632 39.81 13.00 16.27
C GLY A 632 38.37 12.88 16.76
N VAL A 633 37.36 13.09 15.92
CA VAL A 633 35.95 12.97 16.32
C VAL A 633 35.53 11.51 16.31
N GLU A 634 35.12 11.02 17.47
CA GLU A 634 34.58 9.67 17.62
C GLU A 634 33.14 9.59 17.12
N PHE A 635 32.79 8.49 16.47
CA PHE A 635 31.44 8.22 16.01
C PHE A 635 31.13 6.72 16.01
N SER A 636 29.83 6.40 16.00
CA SER A 636 29.35 5.02 15.82
C SER A 636 28.62 4.89 14.49
N ALA A 637 28.75 3.73 13.87
CA ALA A 637 28.03 3.39 12.66
C ALA A 637 27.53 1.94 12.75
N ASP A 638 26.27 1.77 12.33
CA ASP A 638 25.60 0.48 12.25
C ASP A 638 25.34 0.16 10.78
N LEU A 639 25.61 -1.09 10.40
CA LEU A 639 25.40 -1.60 9.04
C LEU A 639 24.67 -2.94 9.14
N PHE A 640 23.53 -3.03 8.48
CA PHE A 640 22.76 -4.26 8.35
C PHE A 640 22.81 -4.69 6.88
N SER A 641 23.51 -5.78 6.57
CA SER A 641 23.73 -6.24 5.20
C SER A 641 23.20 -7.65 4.98
N SER A 642 22.91 -8.00 3.73
CA SER A 642 22.52 -9.36 3.33
C SER A 642 23.58 -10.01 2.46
N PRO A 643 24.67 -10.54 3.06
CA PRO A 643 25.86 -11.05 2.37
C PRO A 643 25.64 -12.42 1.72
N MET A 644 24.58 -12.60 0.94
CA MET A 644 24.21 -13.89 0.33
C MET A 644 25.10 -14.26 -0.87
N TYR A 645 25.70 -13.26 -1.52
CA TYR A 645 26.50 -13.44 -2.74
C TYR A 645 27.86 -12.75 -2.60
N PRO A 646 28.73 -13.23 -1.69
CA PRO A 646 30.04 -12.61 -1.47
C PRO A 646 30.92 -12.67 -2.74
N HIS A 647 31.78 -11.66 -2.88
CA HIS A 647 32.89 -11.67 -3.82
C HIS A 647 33.97 -12.69 -3.37
N PRO A 648 34.90 -13.08 -4.27
CA PRO A 648 36.07 -13.85 -3.88
C PRO A 648 36.82 -13.22 -2.68
N PRO A 649 37.61 -14.00 -1.92
CA PRO A 649 38.29 -13.51 -0.73
C PRO A 649 39.08 -12.23 -1.00
N PHE A 650 39.02 -11.29 -0.06
CA PHE A 650 39.80 -10.05 -0.15
C PHE A 650 41.28 -10.38 -0.01
N ALA A 651 42.03 -10.16 -1.09
CA ALA A 651 43.46 -10.46 -1.14
C ALA A 651 44.28 -9.26 -0.64
N SER A 652 44.95 -9.43 0.51
CA SER A 652 45.87 -8.47 1.09
C SER A 652 46.82 -9.15 2.06
N GLU A 653 48.04 -8.65 2.19
CA GLU A 653 49.00 -9.12 3.20
C GLU A 653 48.39 -9.07 4.61
N GLY A 654 48.56 -10.16 5.36
CA GLY A 654 48.08 -10.36 6.74
C GLY A 654 46.62 -10.82 6.88
N ILE A 655 45.85 -10.82 5.79
CA ILE A 655 44.45 -11.26 5.78
C ILE A 655 44.38 -12.77 5.54
N ALA A 656 43.62 -13.47 6.38
CA ALA A 656 43.38 -14.89 6.30
C ALA A 656 42.45 -15.25 5.13
N GLU A 657 42.61 -16.48 4.65
CA GLU A 657 41.66 -17.09 3.73
C GLU A 657 40.29 -17.29 4.40
N ALA A 658 39.24 -17.39 3.57
CA ALA A 658 37.92 -17.75 4.06
C ALA A 658 37.93 -19.17 4.63
N VAL A 659 37.18 -19.41 5.70
CA VAL A 659 36.97 -20.78 6.19
C VAL A 659 36.02 -21.48 5.23
N THR A 660 36.54 -22.42 4.43
CA THR A 660 35.74 -23.23 3.51
C THR A 660 34.70 -24.03 4.28
N ILE A 661 33.43 -23.66 4.12
CA ILE A 661 32.31 -24.42 4.68
C ILE A 661 31.43 -24.77 3.49
N GLY A 662 31.35 -26.06 3.13
CA GLY A 662 30.52 -26.54 2.02
C GLY A 662 29.08 -26.07 2.19
N ARG A 663 28.52 -25.34 1.20
CA ARG A 663 27.18 -24.74 1.30
C ARG A 663 26.46 -24.54 -0.03
N ASP A 664 25.14 -24.61 0.07
CA ASP A 664 24.17 -24.13 -0.92
C ASP A 664 24.04 -22.59 -0.84
N ILE A 665 24.94 -21.86 -1.50
CA ILE A 665 24.88 -20.39 -1.59
C ILE A 665 23.52 -19.96 -2.16
N GLY A 666 22.84 -19.02 -1.50
CA GLY A 666 21.59 -18.43 -1.99
C GLY A 666 20.33 -19.28 -1.80
N LYS A 667 20.41 -20.45 -1.16
CA LYS A 667 19.22 -21.26 -0.86
C LYS A 667 18.51 -20.74 0.40
N LEU A 668 17.26 -20.35 0.24
CA LEU A 668 16.43 -19.83 1.33
C LEU A 668 15.85 -20.96 2.20
N ARG A 669 15.77 -20.73 3.51
CA ARG A 669 15.08 -21.65 4.44
C ARG A 669 13.58 -21.46 4.30
N THR A 670 12.87 -22.53 3.95
CA THR A 670 11.41 -22.58 3.88
C THR A 670 10.86 -23.55 4.93
N GLU A 671 9.64 -23.33 5.41
CA GLU A 671 8.95 -24.34 6.21
C GLU A 671 8.79 -25.63 5.39
N ASN A 672 8.99 -26.79 6.02
CA ASN A 672 8.73 -28.07 5.36
C ASN A 672 7.23 -28.19 5.08
N THR A 673 6.88 -28.32 3.80
CA THR A 673 5.51 -28.30 3.26
C THR A 673 4.70 -29.58 3.50
N GLN A 674 5.17 -30.51 4.32
CA GLN A 674 4.31 -31.58 4.83
C GLN A 674 3.73 -31.16 6.18
N PRO A 675 2.53 -30.55 6.21
CA PRO A 675 1.79 -30.51 7.47
C PRO A 675 1.62 -31.96 7.91
N GLN A 676 2.19 -32.34 9.05
CA GLN A 676 1.64 -33.46 9.78
C GLN A 676 0.16 -33.13 9.93
N LYS A 677 -0.71 -33.94 9.31
CA LYS A 677 -2.16 -33.79 9.39
C LYS A 677 -2.52 -34.03 10.85
N LYS A 678 -2.48 -32.96 11.66
CA LYS A 678 -2.96 -33.01 13.04
C LYS A 678 -4.41 -33.50 12.95
N PRO A 679 -4.81 -34.48 13.78
CA PRO A 679 -6.20 -34.92 13.81
C PRO A 679 -7.10 -33.70 14.03
N ASP A 680 -8.27 -33.69 13.41
CA ASP A 680 -9.31 -32.67 13.61
C ASP A 680 -10.03 -32.83 14.95
N TRP A 681 -9.39 -33.51 15.90
CA TRP A 681 -9.86 -33.69 17.26
C TRP A 681 -8.69 -33.76 18.25
N SER A 682 -8.99 -33.48 19.52
CA SER A 682 -8.06 -33.56 20.65
C SER A 682 -8.77 -34.03 21.91
N GLY A 683 -8.02 -34.53 22.90
CA GLY A 683 -8.55 -35.00 24.18
C GLY A 683 -8.96 -36.47 24.19
N LYS A 684 -9.51 -36.97 25.30
CA LYS A 684 -9.86 -38.39 25.45
C LYS A 684 -11.28 -38.63 24.97
N ILE A 685 -11.47 -39.51 23.98
CA ILE A 685 -12.79 -39.90 23.49
C ILE A 685 -13.56 -40.63 24.60
N THR A 686 -14.76 -40.15 24.89
CA THR A 686 -15.71 -40.78 25.81
C THR A 686 -16.98 -41.13 25.02
N GLU A 687 -17.36 -42.40 25.04
CA GLU A 687 -18.57 -42.89 24.37
C GLU A 687 -19.82 -42.25 24.98
N GLY A 688 -20.74 -41.76 24.13
CA GLY A 688 -21.96 -41.07 24.57
C GLY A 688 -21.78 -39.61 25.01
N ALA A 689 -20.61 -39.00 24.81
CA ALA A 689 -20.39 -37.57 25.11
C ALA A 689 -21.31 -36.65 24.30
N ARG A 690 -21.81 -35.58 24.92
CA ARG A 690 -22.69 -34.61 24.26
C ARG A 690 -21.91 -33.67 23.37
N GLU A 691 -22.30 -33.55 22.11
CA GLU A 691 -21.69 -32.61 21.18
C GLU A 691 -22.25 -31.18 21.34
N ILE A 692 -21.34 -30.21 21.36
CA ILE A 692 -21.61 -28.77 21.41
C ILE A 692 -20.85 -28.14 20.25
N VAL A 693 -21.57 -27.57 19.30
CA VAL A 693 -20.97 -26.90 18.14
C VAL A 693 -20.94 -25.40 18.39
N VAL A 694 -19.75 -24.80 18.29
CA VAL A 694 -19.54 -23.35 18.36
C VAL A 694 -18.95 -22.89 17.03
N LYS A 695 -19.47 -21.81 16.46
CA LYS A 695 -18.95 -21.21 15.23
C LYS A 695 -18.29 -19.89 15.54
N THR A 696 -17.20 -19.59 14.85
CA THR A 696 -16.68 -18.22 14.82
C THR A 696 -17.51 -17.40 13.83
N ILE A 697 -17.83 -16.16 14.17
CA ILE A 697 -18.58 -15.24 13.29
C ILE A 697 -17.84 -13.92 13.18
N SER A 698 -18.14 -13.17 12.12
CA SER A 698 -17.55 -11.84 11.88
C SER A 698 -17.69 -10.94 13.10
N GLY A 699 -16.65 -10.15 13.37
CA GLY A 699 -16.61 -9.21 14.49
C GLY A 699 -15.96 -9.78 15.76
N LEU A 700 -15.10 -10.80 15.63
CA LEU A 700 -14.36 -11.43 16.73
C LEU A 700 -15.31 -12.00 17.80
N LYS A 701 -16.26 -12.84 17.37
CA LYS A 701 -17.26 -13.43 18.27
C LYS A 701 -17.42 -14.93 18.00
N TYR A 702 -17.85 -15.63 19.04
CA TYR A 702 -18.48 -16.93 18.90
C TYR A 702 -19.99 -16.72 18.67
N ASP A 703 -20.62 -17.58 17.87
CA ASP A 703 -22.08 -17.58 17.70
C ASP A 703 -22.82 -17.93 18.99
N GLN A 704 -22.16 -18.69 19.87
CA GLN A 704 -22.62 -19.04 21.21
C GLN A 704 -21.64 -18.51 22.27
N THR A 705 -22.12 -17.61 23.11
CA THR A 705 -21.35 -17.01 24.21
C THR A 705 -21.71 -17.59 25.57
N LEU A 706 -22.69 -18.50 25.65
CA LEU A 706 -23.07 -19.22 26.86
C LEU A 706 -23.28 -20.70 26.52
N ILE A 707 -22.52 -21.57 27.18
CA ILE A 707 -22.64 -23.03 27.09
C ILE A 707 -23.03 -23.53 28.48
N LYS A 708 -24.04 -24.39 28.58
CA LYS A 708 -24.42 -25.06 29.84
C LYS A 708 -24.00 -26.53 29.82
N ALA A 709 -23.47 -27.01 30.93
CA ALA A 709 -23.09 -28.41 31.13
C ALA A 709 -23.24 -28.82 32.60
N LYS A 710 -23.39 -30.12 32.86
CA LYS A 710 -23.39 -30.64 34.24
C LYS A 710 -21.97 -30.83 34.73
N ALA A 711 -21.72 -30.70 36.03
CA ALA A 711 -20.42 -31.06 36.62
C ALA A 711 -19.95 -32.46 36.18
N GLY A 712 -18.70 -32.58 35.72
CA GLY A 712 -18.10 -33.84 35.27
C GLY A 712 -18.65 -34.39 33.94
N GLU A 713 -19.57 -33.68 33.26
CA GLU A 713 -20.18 -34.13 32.01
C GLU A 713 -19.13 -34.29 30.90
N ALA A 714 -19.15 -35.45 30.22
CA ALA A 714 -18.35 -35.68 29.02
C ALA A 714 -18.92 -34.92 27.83
N VAL A 715 -18.12 -34.01 27.25
CA VAL A 715 -18.53 -33.09 26.19
C VAL A 715 -17.56 -33.17 25.00
N ILE A 716 -18.11 -33.05 23.80
CA ILE A 716 -17.38 -32.81 22.55
C ILE A 716 -17.63 -31.36 22.15
N LEU A 717 -16.65 -30.48 22.34
CA LEU A 717 -16.73 -29.10 21.90
C LEU A 717 -16.13 -28.96 20.52
N LYS A 718 -16.99 -28.83 19.50
CA LYS A 718 -16.60 -28.67 18.11
C LYS A 718 -16.59 -27.19 17.72
N LEU A 719 -15.41 -26.65 17.45
CA LEU A 719 -15.26 -25.31 16.89
C LEU A 719 -15.25 -25.39 15.37
N VAL A 720 -16.08 -24.57 14.72
CA VAL A 720 -16.11 -24.43 13.25
C VAL A 720 -15.75 -23.00 12.89
N ASN A 721 -14.66 -22.80 12.15
CA ASN A 721 -14.22 -21.47 11.78
C ASN A 721 -14.82 -21.04 10.44
N VAL A 722 -15.91 -20.26 10.50
CA VAL A 722 -16.52 -19.64 9.29
C VAL A 722 -16.14 -18.17 9.11
N ASP A 723 -15.26 -17.65 9.97
CA ASP A 723 -14.68 -16.32 9.85
C ASP A 723 -13.44 -16.32 8.92
N ALA A 724 -13.05 -15.14 8.46
CA ALA A 724 -11.91 -14.94 7.57
C ALA A 724 -10.54 -14.91 8.30
N MET A 725 -10.53 -15.01 9.62
CA MET A 725 -9.34 -15.01 10.47
C MET A 725 -9.15 -16.36 11.18
N PRO A 726 -7.91 -16.77 11.52
CA PRO A 726 -7.68 -17.94 12.37
C PRO A 726 -8.18 -17.70 13.80
N HIS A 727 -8.70 -18.75 14.42
CA HIS A 727 -9.27 -18.68 15.78
C HIS A 727 -9.01 -19.96 16.56
N ASN A 728 -8.95 -19.84 17.87
CA ASN A 728 -8.96 -20.96 18.81
C ASN A 728 -10.07 -20.76 19.86
N LEU A 729 -10.16 -21.67 20.83
CA LEU A 729 -11.05 -21.53 21.99
C LEU A 729 -10.36 -22.15 23.20
N VAL A 730 -10.10 -21.34 24.22
CA VAL A 730 -9.36 -21.74 25.43
C VAL A 730 -10.28 -21.56 26.64
N ILE A 731 -10.60 -22.65 27.33
CA ILE A 731 -11.37 -22.67 28.57
C ILE A 731 -10.42 -22.45 29.74
N VAL A 732 -10.73 -21.47 30.59
CA VAL A 732 -9.87 -21.03 31.68
C VAL A 732 -10.58 -21.07 33.04
N LYS A 733 -9.81 -21.02 34.13
CA LYS A 733 -10.36 -20.95 35.50
C LYS A 733 -11.17 -19.68 35.73
N PRO A 734 -12.19 -19.70 36.62
CA PRO A 734 -12.94 -18.50 37.00
C PRO A 734 -12.00 -17.38 37.47
N GLY A 735 -12.20 -16.16 36.98
CA GLY A 735 -11.39 -14.99 37.32
C GLY A 735 -10.01 -14.88 36.64
N SER A 736 -9.63 -15.82 35.75
CA SER A 736 -8.29 -15.85 35.13
C SER A 736 -8.20 -15.25 33.72
N THR A 737 -9.32 -14.79 33.14
CA THR A 737 -9.40 -14.28 31.75
C THR A 737 -8.31 -13.28 31.40
N GLN A 738 -8.15 -12.22 32.19
CA GLN A 738 -7.17 -11.17 31.92
C GLN A 738 -5.74 -11.71 32.02
N LYS A 739 -5.43 -12.54 33.02
CA LYS A 739 -4.10 -13.14 33.19
C LYS A 739 -3.70 -14.00 32.00
N VAL A 740 -4.61 -14.86 31.54
CA VAL A 740 -4.36 -15.74 30.38
C VAL A 740 -4.33 -14.93 29.07
N GLY A 741 -5.21 -13.94 28.93
CA GLY A 741 -5.24 -13.02 27.78
C GLY A 741 -3.95 -12.18 27.64
N ASP A 742 -3.46 -11.61 28.74
CA ASP A 742 -2.21 -10.85 28.74
C ASP A 742 -1.00 -11.76 28.44
N ALA A 743 -1.01 -12.99 28.96
CA ALA A 743 0.04 -13.96 28.68
C ALA A 743 0.04 -14.40 27.21
N SER A 744 -1.13 -14.62 26.60
CA SER A 744 -1.21 -14.97 25.17
C SER A 744 -0.77 -13.81 24.28
N PHE A 745 -1.07 -12.57 24.67
CA PHE A 745 -0.55 -11.39 23.99
C PHE A 745 0.97 -11.30 24.05
N LYS A 746 1.58 -11.61 25.21
CA LYS A 746 3.05 -11.66 25.37
C LYS A 746 3.71 -12.75 24.53
N MET A 747 2.99 -13.82 24.16
CA MET A 747 3.50 -14.84 23.23
C MET A 747 3.76 -14.29 21.82
N LEU A 748 3.32 -13.07 21.48
CA LEU A 748 3.77 -12.40 20.25
C LEU A 748 5.30 -12.27 20.16
N ASN A 749 5.97 -12.22 21.31
CA ASN A 749 7.43 -12.23 21.41
C ASN A 749 8.03 -13.64 21.50
N ASP A 750 7.19 -14.70 21.57
CA ASP A 750 7.63 -16.09 21.57
C ASP A 750 7.68 -16.62 20.11
N PRO A 751 8.89 -16.89 19.59
CA PRO A 751 9.07 -17.48 18.27
C PRO A 751 8.55 -18.93 18.14
N LYS A 752 7.97 -19.54 19.17
CA LYS A 752 7.23 -20.82 19.08
C LYS A 752 5.73 -20.69 19.33
N ALA A 753 5.22 -19.45 19.47
CA ALA A 753 3.81 -19.23 19.80
C ALA A 753 2.82 -19.91 18.85
N GLY A 754 3.12 -19.92 17.55
CA GLY A 754 2.29 -20.60 16.55
C GLY A 754 2.29 -22.13 16.70
N GLU A 755 3.40 -22.74 17.09
CA GLU A 755 3.48 -24.18 17.38
C GLU A 755 2.66 -24.55 18.62
N LYS A 756 2.56 -23.61 19.56
CA LYS A 756 1.78 -23.70 20.80
C LYS A 756 0.32 -23.24 20.63
N ASP A 757 -0.14 -23.01 19.41
CA ASP A 757 -1.51 -22.56 19.11
C ASP A 757 -1.90 -21.26 19.87
N TYR A 758 -0.92 -20.41 20.18
CA TYR A 758 -1.06 -19.21 21.02
C TYR A 758 -1.77 -19.47 22.37
N VAL A 759 -1.64 -20.70 22.90
CA VAL A 759 -2.13 -21.08 24.22
C VAL A 759 -0.98 -20.94 25.22
N PRO A 760 -1.08 -20.03 26.21
CA PRO A 760 -0.05 -19.89 27.24
C PRO A 760 0.07 -21.15 28.09
N ASP A 761 1.31 -21.52 28.43
CA ASP A 761 1.57 -22.58 29.39
C ASP A 761 1.34 -22.05 30.82
N LEU A 762 0.06 -22.00 31.21
CA LEU A 762 -0.40 -21.52 32.51
C LEU A 762 -1.31 -22.57 33.16
N PRO A 763 -1.22 -22.77 34.49
CA PRO A 763 -2.11 -23.69 35.22
C PRO A 763 -3.58 -23.22 35.24
N ASP A 764 -3.86 -22.02 34.73
CA ASP A 764 -5.19 -21.42 34.61
C ASP A 764 -5.91 -21.86 33.32
N VAL A 765 -5.18 -22.41 32.34
CA VAL A 765 -5.76 -23.02 31.13
C VAL A 765 -6.22 -24.44 31.46
N LEU A 766 -7.51 -24.71 31.30
CA LEU A 766 -8.11 -26.02 31.61
C LEU A 766 -8.14 -26.92 30.39
N HIS A 767 -8.70 -26.41 29.28
CA HIS A 767 -8.79 -27.12 28.01
C HIS A 767 -8.73 -26.13 26.85
N PHE A 768 -8.38 -26.61 25.65
CA PHE A 768 -8.39 -25.76 24.47
C PHE A 768 -8.67 -26.53 23.19
N VAL A 769 -9.29 -25.85 22.24
CA VAL A 769 -9.24 -26.16 20.81
C VAL A 769 -8.02 -25.41 20.23
N PRO A 770 -7.16 -26.04 19.42
CA PRO A 770 -6.01 -25.36 18.79
C PRO A 770 -6.46 -24.26 17.81
N VAL A 771 -5.50 -23.49 17.27
CA VAL A 771 -5.82 -22.50 16.23
C VAL A 771 -6.20 -23.22 14.96
N ILE A 772 -7.39 -22.91 14.44
CA ILE A 772 -7.90 -23.42 13.18
C ILE A 772 -8.04 -22.30 12.15
N ASP A 773 -7.62 -22.57 10.92
CA ASP A 773 -7.71 -21.62 9.80
C ASP A 773 -9.17 -21.45 9.31
N PRO A 774 -9.46 -20.40 8.51
CA PRO A 774 -10.76 -20.25 7.86
C PRO A 774 -11.20 -21.51 7.11
N ASN A 775 -12.48 -21.88 7.27
CA ASN A 775 -13.13 -23.08 6.73
C ASN A 775 -12.64 -24.41 7.32
N GLN A 776 -11.92 -24.39 8.44
CA GLN A 776 -11.57 -25.61 9.19
C GLN A 776 -12.50 -25.80 10.40
N GLN A 777 -12.44 -27.01 10.97
CA GLN A 777 -13.13 -27.38 12.20
C GLN A 777 -12.22 -28.25 13.06
N HIS A 778 -12.43 -28.24 14.38
CA HIS A 778 -11.73 -29.12 15.31
C HIS A 778 -12.60 -29.46 16.52
N SER A 779 -12.56 -30.72 16.96
CA SER A 779 -13.37 -31.26 18.06
C SER A 779 -12.54 -31.56 19.31
N LEU A 780 -12.79 -30.84 20.40
CA LEU A 780 -12.19 -31.10 21.70
C LEU A 780 -13.07 -32.05 22.53
N HIS A 781 -12.55 -33.21 22.90
CA HIS A 781 -13.16 -34.14 23.84
C HIS A 781 -12.64 -33.90 25.26
N PHE A 782 -13.51 -33.55 26.19
CA PHE A 782 -13.13 -33.31 27.59
C PHE A 782 -14.29 -33.58 28.55
N SER A 783 -13.96 -33.76 29.83
CA SER A 783 -14.95 -33.70 30.90
C SER A 783 -14.99 -32.28 31.43
N THR A 784 -16.19 -31.73 31.56
CA THR A 784 -16.36 -30.42 32.20
C THR A 784 -15.89 -30.44 33.65
N PRO A 785 -15.50 -29.29 34.23
CA PRO A 785 -15.05 -29.22 35.62
C PRO A 785 -16.03 -29.86 36.61
N GLU A 786 -15.50 -30.50 37.66
CA GLU A 786 -16.32 -31.13 38.73
C GLU A 786 -16.99 -30.12 39.65
N ASN A 787 -16.44 -28.90 39.75
CA ASN A 787 -16.99 -27.85 40.60
C ASN A 787 -17.93 -26.97 39.77
N PRO A 788 -19.20 -26.82 40.20
CA PRO A 788 -20.11 -25.85 39.59
C PRO A 788 -19.53 -24.43 39.59
N GLY A 789 -19.78 -23.69 38.54
CA GLY A 789 -19.24 -22.34 38.36
C GLY A 789 -19.26 -21.85 36.92
N GLU A 790 -18.81 -20.61 36.74
CA GLU A 790 -18.71 -19.96 35.45
C GLU A 790 -17.24 -19.97 34.99
N TYR A 791 -16.95 -20.79 33.99
CA TYR A 791 -15.63 -20.97 33.42
C TYR A 791 -15.55 -20.18 32.11
N PRO A 792 -14.77 -19.10 32.03
CA PRO A 792 -14.65 -18.35 30.80
C PRO A 792 -13.98 -19.18 29.70
N PHE A 793 -14.42 -18.99 28.47
CA PHE A 793 -13.68 -19.42 27.29
C PHE A 793 -13.37 -18.24 26.39
N ILE A 794 -12.15 -18.17 25.87
CA ILE A 794 -11.63 -17.03 25.11
C ILE A 794 -10.85 -17.47 23.88
N CYS A 795 -10.79 -16.60 22.86
CA CYS A 795 -9.86 -16.76 21.75
C CYS A 795 -8.52 -16.14 22.12
N THR A 796 -7.48 -16.95 22.32
CA THR A 796 -6.12 -16.48 22.64
C THR A 796 -5.26 -16.22 21.39
N PHE A 797 -5.82 -16.35 20.19
CA PHE A 797 -5.17 -15.82 18.99
C PHE A 797 -4.87 -14.32 19.19
N PRO A 798 -3.69 -13.81 18.78
CA PRO A 798 -3.21 -12.51 19.24
C PRO A 798 -4.21 -11.37 19.08
N GLY A 799 -4.54 -10.71 20.20
CA GLY A 799 -5.44 -9.56 20.25
C GLY A 799 -6.94 -9.89 20.27
N HIS A 800 -7.36 -11.16 20.14
CA HIS A 800 -8.77 -11.53 20.04
C HIS A 800 -9.50 -11.59 21.40
N TRP A 801 -8.81 -12.01 22.47
CA TRP A 801 -9.42 -12.33 23.77
C TRP A 801 -10.22 -11.19 24.41
N MET A 802 -9.89 -9.94 24.10
CA MET A 802 -10.57 -8.75 24.62
C MET A 802 -12.02 -8.64 24.12
N ALA A 803 -12.28 -9.12 22.90
CA ALA A 803 -13.59 -9.05 22.24
C ALA A 803 -14.28 -10.42 22.13
N MET A 804 -13.50 -11.49 22.02
CA MET A 804 -13.97 -12.83 21.67
C MET A 804 -13.95 -13.77 22.88
N GLN A 805 -15.07 -13.79 23.61
CA GLN A 805 -15.21 -14.52 24.86
C GLN A 805 -16.64 -15.06 25.05
N GLY A 806 -16.76 -16.08 25.90
CA GLY A 806 -18.02 -16.63 26.37
C GLY A 806 -17.84 -17.36 27.69
N ILE A 807 -18.92 -17.95 28.21
CA ILE A 807 -18.96 -18.65 29.50
C ILE A 807 -19.43 -20.08 29.31
N LEU A 808 -18.65 -21.04 29.81
CA LEU A 808 -19.10 -22.39 30.12
C LEU A 808 -19.63 -22.40 31.55
N LYS A 809 -20.95 -22.46 31.70
CA LYS A 809 -21.64 -22.57 32.98
C LYS A 809 -21.80 -24.04 33.33
N VAL A 810 -21.11 -24.46 34.40
CA VAL A 810 -21.21 -25.79 34.98
C VAL A 810 -22.19 -25.75 36.14
N GLU A 811 -23.25 -26.56 36.08
CA GLU A 811 -24.34 -26.61 37.07
C GLU A 811 -24.61 -28.00 37.65
#